data_AF-D8T721-F1
#
_entry.id   AF-D8T721-F1
#
_cell.length_a   1.000
_cell.length_b   1.000
_cell.length_c   1.000
_cell.angle_alpha   90.00
_cell.angle_beta   90.00
_cell.angle_gamma   90.00
#
_symmetry.space_group_name_H-M   'P 1'
#
loop_
_entity.id
_entity.type
_entity.pdbx_description
1 polymer ?
#
loop_
_entity_poly.entity_id
_entity_poly.type
_entity_poly.pdbx_seq_one_letter_code
_entity_poly.pdbx_strand_id
1 'polypeptide(L)'
;MYVQDRIDPSPAGNGEARDGSGAPARNGVHFKLDSNSTTVIPGRNEEDFEGSEESEVEEDTERRPILPAPSSSPPEPSSSIQSFVVENFPKIVIGLFVFLSAIVFLMVRSRGDNAVLSCIESASRQREEIPYPRVDLEAASAKVDKGILKSEKWIVVAVSGAPSEEIQQLAKLDGWQLLALGNSQTPTKWEVPGAIFLSKDAQAGLNFRVQSHIDPDGPARKNVGYLFAIQHGARKIYDADEKIIVRGGNLEKVFDVELSGTSGRREPLYQYRMVENRTIVNPYVHFGQRSMWPRGFPVRMVGETSLEVAYNEIAPGRHFIQQGLANGFADVDALFYYTRRSEREALSIEFDLQAPPVALPQGTMAPVSSVNTLFHSPALWSLMIPADVSSRAADVVRGYWAQRLLWEVGGMVVVFPPTAHRVDQLDPILLKDEKDLHKMERLINFVVSWRSDKRSLFQRILHLSHSMAENGYWSAQNVDLTVAWLQDLVSVGYRQPRMLALELGRVDPLLYNSEHVQFVPETLPSVYLGIHESSQLEKEMGDWLKWRRYFGNIVLVLDCSPDANATVLAWRMFYSRLFKHVEIRSRESNAGLRVEGGNFTYQSLPEVFDRYPHADGYLYLKDDAVFNYWNFVTSNKNKLWSLQKPKTTWQVIGFKRPGSAWYLASSVKKSIKAAVRSLSPKMLANYRKSMDDMHFVVSSSDSFYIPHRYVSDFKALVPIGVKLELRPELAIPLFFLAMEKPASYDSEAFKYVAETSVRRDPAVFYRKSKHLVRPWSARNVSEIVRRIRALSIGDPLLVEIL
;
A
#
# COMPACT_ATOMS: atom_id res chain seq x y z
N MET A 1 -15.79 -66.84 3.30
CA MET A 1 -14.30 -66.86 3.34
C MET A 1 -13.90 -65.66 4.18
N TYR A 2 -13.49 -65.86 5.45
CA TYR A 2 -12.20 -66.39 5.92
C TYR A 2 -11.05 -65.39 5.75
N VAL A 3 -10.19 -65.08 6.73
CA VAL A 3 -10.18 -65.21 8.22
C VAL A 3 -8.89 -64.47 8.67
N GLN A 4 -8.93 -63.47 9.55
CA GLN A 4 -8.91 -63.55 11.03
C GLN A 4 -7.62 -64.17 11.63
N ASP A 5 -6.92 -63.40 12.48
CA ASP A 5 -6.26 -63.80 13.74
C ASP A 5 -5.44 -62.59 14.27
N ARG A 6 -5.19 -62.31 15.57
CA ARG A 6 -5.76 -62.63 16.91
C ARG A 6 -5.28 -61.49 17.87
N ILE A 7 -5.99 -60.99 18.90
CA ILE A 7 -6.46 -61.63 20.16
C ILE A 7 -5.23 -62.11 20.98
N ASP A 8 -4.94 -61.69 22.24
CA ASP A 8 -5.73 -60.89 23.22
C ASP A 8 -4.79 -60.14 24.26
N PRO A 9 -5.13 -59.74 25.52
CA PRO A 9 -4.67 -58.46 26.07
C PRO A 9 -3.91 -58.50 27.43
N SER A 10 -3.81 -57.30 28.05
CA SER A 10 -3.71 -56.91 29.48
C SER A 10 -3.87 -58.00 30.59
N PRO A 11 -3.30 -57.84 31.82
CA PRO A 11 -3.35 -56.58 32.59
C PRO A 11 -2.25 -56.21 33.63
N ALA A 12 -2.33 -54.95 34.07
CA ALA A 12 -2.08 -54.35 35.41
C ALA A 12 -0.98 -54.87 36.39
N GLY A 13 -0.22 -53.91 36.95
CA GLY A 13 0.55 -54.03 38.19
C GLY A 13 0.87 -52.65 38.79
N ASN A 14 0.68 -52.47 40.10
CA ASN A 14 0.87 -51.19 40.83
C ASN A 14 2.10 -51.21 41.75
N GLY A 15 2.60 -50.01 42.09
CA GLY A 15 3.69 -49.73 43.06
C GLY A 15 4.48 -48.51 42.56
N GLU A 16 4.63 -47.37 43.25
CA GLU A 16 4.91 -47.07 44.66
C GLU A 16 6.19 -47.73 45.22
N ALA A 17 7.08 -47.04 45.96
CA ALA A 17 7.38 -45.60 46.06
C ALA A 17 8.68 -45.40 46.88
N ARG A 18 9.56 -44.46 46.47
CA ARG A 18 10.72 -43.93 47.27
C ARG A 18 11.82 -44.99 47.59
N ASP A 19 13.01 -44.66 48.14
CA ASP A 19 13.61 -43.38 48.56
C ASP A 19 15.16 -43.37 48.40
N GLY A 20 15.76 -42.18 48.53
CA GLY A 20 17.20 -41.92 48.76
C GLY A 20 18.15 -42.04 47.55
N SER A 21 19.38 -41.50 47.56
CA SER A 21 20.04 -40.43 48.34
C SER A 21 21.56 -40.51 48.05
N GLY A 22 22.23 -39.40 47.72
CA GLY A 22 23.70 -39.32 47.69
C GLY A 22 24.32 -38.75 46.41
N ALA A 23 25.11 -37.69 46.54
CA ALA A 23 26.01 -37.15 45.52
C ALA A 23 27.49 -37.48 45.90
N PRO A 24 28.49 -37.21 45.03
CA PRO A 24 29.24 -35.95 45.19
C PRO A 24 29.92 -35.37 43.91
N ALA A 25 30.51 -34.16 44.06
CA ALA A 25 31.61 -33.53 43.28
C ALA A 25 31.54 -33.47 41.72
N ARG A 26 31.75 -32.36 40.99
CA ARG A 26 32.24 -30.97 41.23
C ARG A 26 33.78 -30.78 41.35
N ASN A 27 34.39 -30.33 40.24
CA ASN A 27 35.63 -29.55 40.03
C ASN A 27 35.54 -28.93 38.60
N GLY A 28 36.14 -27.81 38.17
CA GLY A 28 37.11 -26.86 38.78
C GLY A 28 38.46 -26.87 38.01
N VAL A 29 39.19 -25.78 37.70
CA VAL A 29 39.05 -24.29 37.85
C VAL A 29 39.93 -23.60 36.76
N HIS A 30 39.75 -22.29 36.51
CA HIS A 30 40.57 -21.39 35.65
C HIS A 30 42.11 -21.52 35.73
N PHE A 31 42.80 -21.04 34.68
CA PHE A 31 44.04 -20.24 34.83
C PHE A 31 44.14 -19.08 33.81
N LYS A 32 45.06 -18.13 34.06
CA LYS A 32 45.33 -16.88 33.29
C LYS A 32 46.38 -17.06 32.19
N LEU A 33 46.62 -16.03 31.38
CA LEU A 33 47.93 -15.78 30.76
C LEU A 33 48.25 -14.29 30.62
N ASP A 34 49.48 -13.93 30.97
CA ASP A 34 50.09 -12.60 31.05
C ASP A 34 51.60 -12.79 30.68
N SER A 35 52.38 -11.91 30.04
CA SER A 35 52.15 -10.58 29.41
C SER A 35 53.38 -10.21 28.52
N ASN A 36 53.35 -9.03 27.87
CA ASN A 36 54.49 -8.24 27.35
C ASN A 36 55.32 -8.70 26.12
N SER A 37 55.42 -7.78 25.15
CA SER A 37 56.70 -7.30 24.61
C SER A 37 56.62 -5.78 24.37
N THR A 38 57.75 -5.06 24.42
CA THR A 38 57.77 -3.59 24.63
C THR A 38 58.75 -2.88 23.70
N THR A 39 58.32 -1.77 23.06
CA THR A 39 59.26 -0.84 22.40
C THR A 39 58.86 0.65 22.56
N VAL A 40 59.39 1.27 23.62
CA VAL A 40 59.97 2.64 23.72
C VAL A 40 59.24 3.87 23.13
N ILE A 41 59.12 4.91 23.98
CA ILE A 41 58.85 6.33 23.64
C ILE A 41 60.07 7.16 24.10
N PRO A 42 60.46 8.25 23.41
CA PRO A 42 60.29 9.61 23.98
C PRO A 42 59.87 10.66 22.90
N GLY A 43 59.27 11.82 23.20
CA GLY A 43 58.71 12.36 24.45
C GLY A 43 58.73 13.92 24.45
N ARG A 44 57.82 14.56 25.21
CA ARG A 44 57.91 15.93 25.82
C ARG A 44 58.11 17.17 24.91
N ASN A 45 57.69 18.41 25.22
CA ASN A 45 57.05 19.11 26.36
C ASN A 45 55.63 19.64 25.93
N GLU A 46 54.69 20.15 26.74
CA GLU A 46 54.70 21.17 27.84
C GLU A 46 55.21 22.55 27.32
N GLU A 47 54.31 23.49 26.97
CA GLU A 47 54.04 24.79 27.65
C GLU A 47 53.33 25.71 26.57
N ASP A 48 52.45 26.69 26.85
CA ASP A 48 51.84 27.11 28.13
C ASP A 48 50.55 27.98 27.98
N PHE A 49 49.88 28.17 29.12
CA PHE A 49 48.95 29.26 29.54
C PHE A 49 47.57 29.55 28.90
N GLU A 50 46.64 29.84 29.82
CA GLU A 50 45.29 30.40 29.61
C GLU A 50 45.30 31.95 29.67
N GLY A 51 44.24 32.61 29.17
CA GLY A 51 44.04 34.05 29.34
C GLY A 51 42.70 34.53 28.77
N SER A 52 41.81 35.04 29.64
CA SER A 52 40.45 35.47 29.32
C SER A 52 40.18 36.94 29.72
N GLU A 53 38.99 37.44 29.37
CA GLU A 53 38.43 38.77 29.71
C GLU A 53 39.09 39.93 28.91
N GLU A 54 38.36 40.67 28.05
CA GLU A 54 37.23 41.60 28.29
C GLU A 54 37.64 42.93 28.96
N SER A 55 37.80 44.00 28.15
CA SER A 55 37.37 45.38 28.48
C SER A 55 37.34 46.27 27.22
N GLU A 56 36.61 47.38 27.29
CA GLU A 56 36.30 48.30 26.17
C GLU A 56 37.19 49.58 26.19
N VAL A 57 36.70 50.71 25.62
CA VAL A 57 37.33 52.06 25.47
C VAL A 57 38.30 52.12 24.27
N GLU A 58 37.98 52.81 23.16
CA GLU A 58 38.02 54.28 22.89
C GLU A 58 39.44 54.89 23.01
N GLU A 59 39.91 55.83 22.18
CA GLU A 59 39.28 56.60 21.09
C GLU A 59 40.32 56.94 19.97
N ASP A 60 39.92 57.79 19.01
CA ASP A 60 40.65 58.27 17.83
C ASP A 60 42.11 58.75 18.01
N THR A 61 42.92 58.61 16.94
CA THR A 61 43.61 59.80 16.39
C THR A 61 44.03 59.65 14.92
N GLU A 62 43.69 60.63 14.08
CA GLU A 62 44.23 60.78 12.72
C GLU A 62 45.69 61.28 12.70
N ARG A 63 46.50 60.88 11.69
CA ARG A 63 46.92 61.78 10.57
C ARG A 63 47.88 61.16 9.53
N ARG A 64 47.86 61.77 8.34
CA ARG A 64 48.68 61.51 7.12
C ARG A 64 49.91 62.47 7.12
N PRO A 65 50.75 62.62 6.05
CA PRO A 65 50.90 61.91 4.75
C PRO A 65 52.36 61.40 4.52
N ILE A 66 52.82 60.88 3.36
CA ILE A 66 53.21 61.55 2.08
C ILE A 66 53.51 60.49 0.99
N LEU A 67 53.35 60.85 -0.29
CA LEU A 67 53.64 60.11 -1.55
C LEU A 67 54.52 61.01 -2.46
N PRO A 68 55.26 60.53 -3.51
CA PRO A 68 54.65 59.85 -4.68
C PRO A 68 55.51 58.84 -5.50
N ALA A 69 54.88 58.39 -6.60
CA ALA A 69 55.27 57.51 -7.73
C ALA A 69 56.44 58.07 -8.61
N PRO A 70 56.89 57.46 -9.75
CA PRO A 70 56.22 56.57 -10.73
C PRO A 70 56.97 55.21 -10.99
N SER A 71 56.57 54.28 -11.88
CA SER A 71 55.70 54.26 -13.07
C SER A 71 55.14 52.82 -13.33
N SER A 72 54.22 52.48 -14.25
CA SER A 72 53.13 53.18 -14.97
C SER A 72 52.26 52.20 -15.81
N SER A 73 51.02 52.58 -16.14
CA SER A 73 50.11 52.01 -17.18
C SER A 73 49.40 50.66 -16.91
N PRO A 74 48.20 50.40 -17.51
CA PRO A 74 47.05 51.30 -17.77
C PRO A 74 45.72 50.77 -17.13
N PRO A 75 44.58 51.50 -17.18
CA PRO A 75 43.42 51.24 -16.32
C PRO A 75 42.23 50.49 -16.96
N GLU A 76 41.40 49.82 -16.14
CA GLU A 76 40.02 49.45 -16.46
C GLU A 76 39.00 50.49 -15.92
N PRO A 77 37.91 50.81 -16.65
CA PRO A 77 36.88 51.75 -16.19
C PRO A 77 35.53 51.13 -15.80
N SER A 78 34.87 51.77 -14.82
CA SER A 78 33.41 51.76 -14.54
C SER A 78 32.73 50.43 -14.13
N SER A 79 32.61 50.23 -12.81
CA SER A 79 31.82 49.19 -12.14
C SER A 79 30.29 49.46 -12.09
N SER A 80 29.72 50.21 -13.04
CA SER A 80 28.32 50.66 -13.00
C SER A 80 27.31 49.75 -13.70
N ILE A 81 27.74 48.92 -14.66
CA ILE A 81 26.82 48.10 -15.47
C ILE A 81 26.46 46.79 -14.75
N GLN A 82 27.42 46.15 -14.08
CA GLN A 82 27.20 44.85 -13.42
C GLN A 82 26.20 44.93 -12.26
N SER A 83 26.28 45.99 -11.44
CA SER A 83 25.31 46.25 -10.37
C SER A 83 23.89 46.47 -10.91
N PHE A 84 23.75 47.32 -11.94
CA PHE A 84 22.46 47.57 -12.60
C PHE A 84 21.84 46.30 -13.18
N VAL A 85 22.64 45.44 -13.82
CA VAL A 85 22.18 44.17 -14.39
C VAL A 85 21.73 43.18 -13.31
N VAL A 86 22.42 43.10 -12.17
CA VAL A 86 22.03 42.22 -11.05
C VAL A 86 20.71 42.69 -10.41
N GLU A 87 20.57 43.97 -10.07
CA GLU A 87 19.34 44.50 -9.45
C GLU A 87 18.12 44.43 -10.37
N ASN A 88 18.32 44.53 -11.69
CA ASN A 88 17.23 44.55 -12.67
C ASN A 88 17.06 43.23 -13.43
N PHE A 89 17.82 42.18 -13.10
CA PHE A 89 17.77 40.87 -13.77
C PHE A 89 16.34 40.31 -13.93
N PRO A 90 15.44 40.35 -12.92
CA PRO A 90 14.06 39.87 -13.10
C PRO A 90 13.26 40.70 -14.11
N LYS A 91 13.48 42.02 -14.15
CA LYS A 91 12.82 42.95 -15.09
C LYS A 91 13.34 42.74 -16.51
N ILE A 92 14.64 42.47 -16.66
CA ILE A 92 15.27 42.14 -17.94
C ILE A 92 14.70 40.82 -18.48
N VAL A 93 14.61 39.77 -17.66
CA VAL A 93 14.03 38.48 -18.05
C VAL A 93 12.54 38.62 -18.44
N ILE A 94 11.74 39.35 -17.66
CA ILE A 94 10.33 39.62 -17.99
C ILE A 94 10.22 40.42 -19.30
N GLY A 95 11.02 41.47 -19.47
CA GLY A 95 11.04 42.28 -20.70
C GLY A 95 11.42 41.45 -21.93
N LEU A 96 12.40 40.55 -21.79
CA LEU A 96 12.83 39.64 -22.85
C LEU A 96 11.75 38.60 -23.19
N PHE A 97 11.00 38.10 -22.20
CA PHE A 97 9.83 37.24 -22.41
C PHE A 97 8.69 37.97 -23.13
N VAL A 98 8.40 39.22 -22.76
CA VAL A 98 7.38 40.06 -23.42
C VAL A 98 7.81 40.38 -24.85
N PHE A 99 9.09 40.65 -25.09
CA PHE A 99 9.64 40.90 -26.43
C PHE A 99 9.59 39.65 -27.33
N LEU A 100 9.96 38.48 -26.81
CA LEU A 100 9.77 37.19 -27.50
C LEU A 100 8.29 36.90 -27.79
N SER A 101 7.41 37.17 -26.83
CA SER A 101 5.95 37.03 -27.00
C SER A 101 5.43 37.95 -28.11
N ALA A 102 5.90 39.20 -28.17
CA ALA A 102 5.55 40.15 -29.21
C ALA A 102 6.11 39.74 -30.59
N ILE A 103 7.33 39.19 -30.67
CA ILE A 103 7.90 38.64 -31.91
C ILE A 103 7.09 37.43 -32.38
N VAL A 104 6.74 36.49 -31.49
CA VAL A 104 5.89 35.33 -31.84
C VAL A 104 4.52 35.81 -32.32
N PHE A 105 3.90 36.78 -31.63
CA PHE A 105 2.62 37.35 -32.05
C PHE A 105 2.70 38.08 -33.40
N LEU A 106 3.81 38.77 -33.69
CA LEU A 106 4.08 39.37 -35.00
C LEU A 106 4.36 38.32 -36.09
N MET A 107 5.01 37.20 -35.77
CA MET A 107 5.21 36.09 -36.73
C MET A 107 3.89 35.37 -37.05
N VAL A 108 3.04 35.13 -36.05
CA VAL A 108 1.68 34.61 -36.24
C VAL A 108 0.83 35.61 -37.05
N ARG A 109 0.89 36.90 -36.74
CA ARG A 109 0.12 37.94 -37.46
C ARG A 109 0.63 38.25 -38.88
N SER A 110 1.88 37.92 -39.20
CA SER A 110 2.46 38.09 -40.55
C SER A 110 2.45 36.83 -41.42
N ARG A 111 2.07 35.67 -40.86
CA ARG A 111 1.86 34.41 -41.58
C ARG A 111 0.47 33.86 -41.29
N GLY A 112 -0.51 34.32 -42.06
CA GLY A 112 -1.91 33.94 -41.92
C GLY A 112 -2.18 32.43 -41.98
N ASP A 113 -3.34 32.04 -41.44
CA ASP A 113 -3.64 30.70 -40.91
C ASP A 113 -3.50 29.53 -41.91
N ASN A 114 -3.57 29.82 -43.21
CA ASN A 114 -3.44 28.84 -44.30
C ASN A 114 -2.17 27.99 -44.21
N ALA A 115 -1.05 28.53 -43.71
CA ALA A 115 0.19 27.76 -43.62
C ALA A 115 0.07 26.59 -42.62
N VAL A 116 -0.46 26.85 -41.41
CA VAL A 116 -0.67 25.82 -40.38
C VAL A 116 -1.72 24.82 -40.84
N LEU A 117 -2.81 25.30 -41.44
CA LEU A 117 -3.85 24.44 -42.00
C LEU A 117 -3.29 23.52 -43.11
N SER A 118 -2.46 24.03 -44.01
CA SER A 118 -1.84 23.24 -45.08
C SER A 118 -0.85 22.18 -44.58
N CYS A 119 -0.16 22.41 -43.46
CA CYS A 119 0.68 21.40 -42.81
C CYS A 119 -0.14 20.30 -42.11
N ILE A 120 -1.31 20.65 -41.58
CA ILE A 120 -2.25 19.67 -41.00
C ILE A 120 -2.93 18.87 -42.12
N GLU A 121 -3.28 19.49 -43.24
CA GLU A 121 -3.78 18.79 -44.43
C GLU A 121 -2.72 17.92 -45.11
N SER A 122 -1.47 18.35 -45.23
CA SER A 122 -0.42 17.51 -45.83
C SER A 122 -0.07 16.31 -44.94
N ALA A 123 -0.08 16.49 -43.62
CA ALA A 123 0.08 15.40 -42.65
C ALA A 123 -1.12 14.44 -42.61
N SER A 124 -2.34 14.88 -42.94
CA SER A 124 -3.51 14.00 -43.02
C SER A 124 -3.61 13.27 -44.37
N ARG A 125 -3.22 13.91 -45.48
CA ARG A 125 -3.24 13.37 -46.85
C ARG A 125 -2.13 12.34 -47.15
N GLN A 126 -1.33 11.93 -46.17
CA GLN A 126 -0.35 10.82 -46.28
C GLN A 126 -0.65 9.62 -45.36
N ARG A 127 -1.92 9.43 -44.95
CA ARG A 127 -2.38 8.09 -44.59
C ARG A 127 -2.78 7.34 -45.86
N GLU A 128 -2.01 6.33 -46.23
CA GLU A 128 -2.45 5.36 -47.22
C GLU A 128 -3.72 4.67 -46.71
N GLU A 129 -4.78 4.66 -47.51
CA GLU A 129 -6.08 4.09 -47.15
C GLU A 129 -5.96 2.56 -47.17
N ILE A 130 -5.82 1.95 -45.98
CA ILE A 130 -5.62 0.50 -45.85
C ILE A 130 -6.87 -0.22 -46.38
N PRO A 131 -6.78 -0.97 -47.50
CA PRO A 131 -7.96 -1.52 -48.15
C PRO A 131 -8.59 -2.62 -47.28
N TYR A 132 -9.92 -2.59 -47.12
CA TYR A 132 -10.62 -3.66 -46.40
C TYR A 132 -10.53 -4.98 -47.20
N PRO A 133 -9.92 -6.06 -46.67
CA PRO A 133 -9.66 -7.26 -47.43
C PRO A 133 -10.94 -8.06 -47.74
N ARG A 134 -11.04 -8.55 -48.99
CA ARG A 134 -12.09 -9.47 -49.42
C ARG A 134 -11.65 -10.91 -49.14
N VAL A 135 -12.12 -11.47 -48.02
CA VAL A 135 -11.76 -12.82 -47.60
C VAL A 135 -12.86 -13.81 -47.96
N ASP A 136 -12.55 -14.75 -48.85
CA ASP A 136 -13.28 -16.00 -48.95
C ASP A 136 -12.75 -16.98 -47.89
N LEU A 137 -13.66 -17.46 -47.03
CA LEU A 137 -13.39 -18.45 -45.98
C LEU A 137 -13.87 -19.85 -46.37
N GLU A 138 -14.72 -20.00 -47.40
CA GLU A 138 -15.18 -21.29 -47.91
C GLU A 138 -14.15 -21.89 -48.88
N ALA A 139 -13.47 -21.04 -49.65
CA ALA A 139 -12.28 -21.42 -50.43
C ALA A 139 -11.11 -21.94 -49.57
N ALA A 140 -11.05 -21.60 -48.27
CA ALA A 140 -10.02 -22.05 -47.33
C ALA A 140 -10.25 -23.49 -46.81
N SER A 141 -10.87 -24.34 -47.64
CA SER A 141 -11.45 -25.64 -47.28
C SER A 141 -10.53 -26.55 -46.45
N ALA A 142 -11.16 -27.32 -45.55
CA ALA A 142 -10.50 -28.03 -44.47
C ALA A 142 -9.54 -29.14 -44.96
N LYS A 143 -8.27 -28.78 -45.21
CA LYS A 143 -7.15 -29.68 -45.54
C LYS A 143 -6.68 -30.45 -44.30
N VAL A 144 -7.57 -31.27 -43.78
CA VAL A 144 -7.43 -31.92 -42.47
C VAL A 144 -6.67 -33.24 -42.61
N ASP A 145 -5.36 -33.12 -42.84
CA ASP A 145 -4.44 -34.23 -42.56
C ASP A 145 -4.27 -34.36 -41.05
N LYS A 146 -4.91 -35.41 -40.49
CA LYS A 146 -4.85 -35.75 -39.08
C LYS A 146 -3.74 -36.75 -38.87
N GLY A 147 -2.52 -36.25 -38.71
CA GLY A 147 -1.37 -37.06 -38.29
C GLY A 147 -1.69 -37.92 -37.05
N ILE A 148 -0.91 -39.00 -36.89
CA ILE A 148 -1.21 -40.07 -35.93
C ILE A 148 -1.34 -39.54 -34.49
N LEU A 149 -0.49 -38.57 -34.13
CA LEU A 149 -0.54 -37.86 -32.84
C LEU A 149 -1.82 -37.00 -32.71
N LYS A 150 -2.55 -37.19 -31.60
CA LYS A 150 -3.66 -36.32 -31.18
C LYS A 150 -3.63 -36.11 -29.67
N SER A 151 -3.86 -34.88 -29.22
CA SER A 151 -4.08 -34.53 -27.81
C SER A 151 -5.11 -33.41 -27.69
N GLU A 152 -5.93 -33.42 -26.64
CA GLU A 152 -6.81 -32.29 -26.31
C GLU A 152 -6.09 -31.17 -25.54
N LYS A 153 -4.94 -31.46 -24.93
CA LYS A 153 -4.22 -30.59 -23.97
C LYS A 153 -2.78 -30.37 -24.45
N TRP A 154 -2.43 -29.10 -24.70
CA TRP A 154 -1.15 -28.71 -25.28
C TRP A 154 -0.47 -27.59 -24.50
N ILE A 155 0.85 -27.63 -24.44
CA ILE A 155 1.70 -26.55 -23.94
C ILE A 155 2.50 -26.02 -25.13
N VAL A 156 2.46 -24.72 -25.41
CA VAL A 156 3.15 -24.12 -26.55
C VAL A 156 4.19 -23.11 -26.06
N VAL A 157 5.46 -23.41 -26.34
CA VAL A 157 6.62 -22.61 -25.92
C VAL A 157 7.43 -22.20 -27.15
N ALA A 158 7.86 -20.94 -27.19
CA ALA A 158 8.90 -20.50 -28.11
C ALA A 158 10.25 -20.62 -27.38
N VAL A 159 11.17 -21.41 -27.91
CA VAL A 159 12.49 -21.66 -27.30
C VAL A 159 13.59 -21.01 -28.11
N SER A 160 14.65 -20.57 -27.43
CA SER A 160 15.83 -19.97 -28.07
C SER A 160 17.13 -20.68 -27.69
N GLY A 161 17.19 -21.28 -26.49
CA GLY A 161 18.39 -21.96 -25.97
C GLY A 161 18.40 -23.47 -26.17
N ALA A 162 19.40 -24.12 -25.56
CA ALA A 162 19.37 -25.56 -25.31
C ALA A 162 18.25 -25.91 -24.29
N PRO A 163 17.79 -27.18 -24.22
CA PRO A 163 16.76 -27.58 -23.26
C PRO A 163 17.13 -27.28 -21.80
N SER A 164 16.37 -26.41 -21.15
CA SER A 164 16.55 -26.07 -19.73
C SER A 164 15.86 -27.07 -18.80
N GLU A 165 16.00 -26.90 -17.48
CA GLU A 165 15.29 -27.76 -16.53
C GLU A 165 13.78 -27.47 -16.53
N GLU A 166 13.39 -26.20 -16.66
CA GLU A 166 12.00 -25.75 -16.73
C GLU A 166 11.26 -26.42 -17.91
N ILE A 167 11.90 -26.46 -19.08
CA ILE A 167 11.39 -27.19 -20.26
C ILE A 167 11.23 -28.69 -19.95
N GLN A 168 12.20 -29.31 -19.27
CA GLN A 168 12.10 -30.72 -18.86
C GLN A 168 11.01 -30.96 -17.80
N GLN A 169 10.65 -29.96 -16.99
CA GLN A 169 9.53 -30.04 -16.05
C GLN A 169 8.19 -29.89 -16.79
N LEU A 170 8.08 -28.97 -17.76
CA LEU A 170 6.90 -28.83 -18.62
C LEU A 170 6.62 -30.10 -19.44
N ALA A 171 7.66 -30.79 -19.92
CA ALA A 171 7.54 -32.06 -20.65
C ALA A 171 7.03 -33.24 -19.79
N LYS A 172 7.03 -33.10 -18.46
CA LYS A 172 6.59 -34.12 -17.48
C LYS A 172 5.19 -33.85 -16.91
N LEU A 173 4.47 -32.85 -17.42
CA LEU A 173 3.12 -32.52 -16.94
C LEU A 173 2.09 -33.55 -17.45
N ASP A 174 1.61 -34.40 -16.54
CA ASP A 174 0.71 -35.51 -16.84
C ASP A 174 -0.48 -35.12 -17.74
N GLY A 175 -0.60 -35.78 -18.89
CA GLY A 175 -1.70 -35.58 -19.82
C GLY A 175 -1.61 -34.34 -20.73
N TRP A 176 -0.48 -33.61 -20.71
CA TRP A 176 -0.22 -32.47 -21.59
C TRP A 176 0.85 -32.79 -22.64
N GLN A 177 0.63 -32.36 -23.88
CA GLN A 177 1.63 -32.45 -24.94
C GLN A 177 2.43 -31.15 -25.03
N LEU A 178 3.73 -31.19 -24.73
CA LEU A 178 4.63 -30.06 -24.95
C LEU A 178 5.00 -29.93 -26.44
N LEU A 179 4.94 -28.70 -26.95
CA LEU A 179 5.37 -28.28 -28.28
C LEU A 179 6.34 -27.09 -28.14
N ALA A 180 7.59 -27.29 -28.55
CA ALA A 180 8.66 -26.31 -28.52
C ALA A 180 9.01 -25.82 -29.94
N LEU A 181 9.07 -24.50 -30.12
CA LEU A 181 9.30 -23.83 -31.41
C LEU A 181 10.66 -23.14 -31.41
N GLY A 182 11.63 -23.72 -32.11
CA GLY A 182 12.97 -23.16 -32.23
C GLY A 182 13.03 -21.94 -33.18
N ASN A 183 14.10 -21.15 -33.03
CA ASN A 183 14.53 -20.10 -33.94
C ASN A 183 15.97 -20.40 -34.46
N SER A 184 16.57 -19.50 -35.24
CA SER A 184 17.96 -19.63 -35.71
C SER A 184 19.04 -19.59 -34.61
N GLN A 185 18.68 -19.33 -33.34
CA GLN A 185 19.61 -19.44 -32.20
C GLN A 185 19.53 -20.82 -31.52
N THR A 186 18.45 -21.57 -31.74
CA THR A 186 18.21 -22.86 -31.09
C THR A 186 19.18 -23.93 -31.61
N PRO A 187 19.83 -24.73 -30.73
CA PRO A 187 20.76 -25.78 -31.16
C PRO A 187 20.11 -26.79 -32.12
N THR A 188 20.86 -27.23 -33.13
CA THR A 188 20.38 -28.22 -34.13
C THR A 188 20.09 -29.59 -33.55
N LYS A 189 20.68 -29.91 -32.38
CA LYS A 189 20.36 -31.08 -31.55
C LYS A 189 19.56 -30.63 -30.32
N TRP A 190 18.30 -30.29 -30.53
CA TRP A 190 17.35 -30.00 -29.46
C TRP A 190 16.43 -31.22 -29.30
N GLU A 191 16.47 -31.86 -28.13
CA GLU A 191 15.69 -33.06 -27.83
C GLU A 191 15.28 -33.07 -26.35
N VAL A 192 14.01 -33.36 -26.08
CA VAL A 192 13.45 -33.56 -24.73
C VAL A 192 12.45 -34.72 -24.80
N PRO A 193 12.62 -35.80 -24.01
CA PRO A 193 11.69 -36.93 -24.04
C PRO A 193 10.24 -36.50 -23.79
N GLY A 194 9.32 -36.94 -24.66
CA GLY A 194 7.89 -36.59 -24.61
C GLY A 194 7.52 -35.24 -25.24
N ALA A 195 8.48 -34.35 -25.51
CA ALA A 195 8.21 -33.08 -26.18
C ALA A 195 8.26 -33.22 -27.71
N ILE A 196 7.50 -32.38 -28.41
CA ILE A 196 7.61 -32.19 -29.86
C ILE A 196 8.45 -30.95 -30.10
N PHE A 197 9.50 -31.08 -30.89
CA PHE A 197 10.31 -29.95 -31.33
C PHE A 197 10.06 -29.65 -32.81
N LEU A 198 9.76 -28.40 -33.13
CA LEU A 198 9.75 -27.91 -34.50
C LEU A 198 10.90 -26.92 -34.68
N SER A 199 11.93 -27.32 -35.43
CA SER A 199 12.97 -26.42 -35.91
C SER A 199 12.38 -25.35 -36.84
N LYS A 200 13.16 -24.30 -37.13
CA LYS A 200 12.76 -23.24 -38.07
C LYS A 200 12.36 -23.79 -39.45
N ASP A 201 13.09 -24.77 -39.96
CA ASP A 201 12.81 -25.43 -41.24
C ASP A 201 11.58 -26.36 -41.15
N ALA A 202 11.43 -27.09 -40.04
CA ALA A 202 10.27 -27.94 -39.80
C ALA A 202 8.97 -27.14 -39.64
N GLN A 203 9.05 -25.93 -39.06
CA GLN A 203 7.97 -24.96 -39.03
C GLN A 203 7.59 -24.55 -40.46
N ALA A 204 8.54 -24.08 -41.28
CA ALA A 204 8.29 -23.69 -42.67
C ALA A 204 7.70 -24.84 -43.52
N GLY A 205 8.10 -26.09 -43.25
CA GLY A 205 7.53 -27.29 -43.88
C GLY A 205 6.04 -27.53 -43.64
N LEU A 206 5.41 -26.85 -42.67
CA LEU A 206 3.96 -26.94 -42.42
C LEU A 206 3.11 -26.14 -43.42
N ASN A 207 3.70 -25.20 -44.17
CA ASN A 207 3.03 -24.41 -45.20
C ASN A 207 1.76 -23.66 -44.73
N PHE A 208 1.73 -23.18 -43.48
CA PHE A 208 0.64 -22.31 -42.99
C PHE A 208 0.78 -20.90 -43.57
N ARG A 209 -0.35 -20.29 -43.98
CA ARG A 209 -0.37 -18.95 -44.60
C ARG A 209 0.21 -17.88 -43.68
N VAL A 210 0.06 -17.99 -42.36
CA VAL A 210 0.65 -17.01 -41.42
C VAL A 210 2.17 -16.86 -41.54
N GLN A 211 2.86 -17.84 -42.11
CA GLN A 211 4.33 -17.87 -42.19
C GLN A 211 4.90 -16.80 -43.13
N SER A 212 4.16 -16.32 -44.13
CA SER A 212 4.58 -15.20 -44.98
C SER A 212 4.44 -13.82 -44.32
N HIS A 213 3.90 -13.75 -43.09
CA HIS A 213 3.57 -12.48 -42.41
C HIS A 213 4.27 -12.31 -41.06
N ILE A 214 5.04 -13.29 -40.57
CA ILE A 214 5.71 -13.29 -39.26
C ILE A 214 7.22 -13.37 -39.39
N ASP A 215 7.95 -12.78 -38.44
CA ASP A 215 9.37 -13.08 -38.22
C ASP A 215 9.51 -14.49 -37.61
N PRO A 216 10.21 -15.43 -38.27
CA PRO A 216 10.42 -16.78 -37.74
C PRO A 216 11.39 -16.85 -36.56
N ASP A 217 12.19 -15.81 -36.29
CA ASP A 217 13.05 -15.74 -35.10
C ASP A 217 12.39 -15.00 -33.92
N GLY A 218 11.40 -14.15 -34.22
CA GLY A 218 10.58 -13.42 -33.25
C GLY A 218 9.52 -14.27 -32.53
N PRO A 219 8.84 -13.70 -31.51
CA PRO A 219 7.86 -14.43 -30.70
C PRO A 219 6.59 -14.83 -31.48
N ALA A 220 6.28 -14.12 -32.57
CA ALA A 220 5.14 -14.40 -33.44
C ALA A 220 5.18 -15.81 -34.07
N ARG A 221 6.34 -16.50 -34.07
CA ARG A 221 6.44 -17.93 -34.44
C ARG A 221 5.49 -18.84 -33.67
N LYS A 222 5.07 -18.46 -32.44
CA LYS A 222 4.04 -19.17 -31.67
C LYS A 222 2.73 -19.39 -32.46
N ASN A 223 2.39 -18.51 -33.42
CA ASN A 223 1.24 -18.68 -34.32
C ASN A 223 1.26 -20.03 -35.07
N VAL A 224 2.43 -20.48 -35.50
CA VAL A 224 2.63 -21.79 -36.17
C VAL A 224 2.33 -22.94 -35.21
N GLY A 225 2.82 -22.86 -33.96
CA GLY A 225 2.57 -23.88 -32.94
C GLY A 225 1.11 -23.95 -32.49
N TYR A 226 0.41 -22.82 -32.42
CA TYR A 226 -1.02 -22.81 -32.13
C TYR A 226 -1.82 -23.52 -33.23
N LEU A 227 -1.55 -23.22 -34.50
CA LEU A 227 -2.22 -23.90 -35.64
C LEU A 227 -1.92 -25.39 -35.66
N PHE A 228 -0.65 -25.79 -35.42
CA PHE A 228 -0.25 -27.18 -35.30
C PHE A 228 -1.00 -27.89 -34.16
N ALA A 229 -1.03 -27.32 -32.95
CA ALA A 229 -1.75 -27.88 -31.82
C ALA A 229 -3.25 -28.05 -32.12
N ILE A 230 -3.89 -27.05 -32.76
CA ILE A 230 -5.29 -27.09 -33.16
C ILE A 230 -5.54 -28.20 -34.20
N GLN A 231 -4.69 -28.32 -35.23
CA GLN A 231 -4.75 -29.40 -36.24
C GLN A 231 -4.65 -30.79 -35.58
N HIS A 232 -3.78 -30.93 -34.59
CA HIS A 232 -3.60 -32.15 -33.79
C HIS A 232 -4.57 -32.27 -32.60
N GLY A 233 -5.67 -31.52 -32.60
CA GLY A 233 -6.85 -31.75 -31.76
C GLY A 233 -6.97 -30.89 -30.50
N ALA A 234 -6.16 -29.85 -30.33
CA ALA A 234 -6.17 -29.03 -29.12
C ALA A 234 -7.55 -28.43 -28.79
N ARG A 235 -7.96 -28.65 -27.54
CA ARG A 235 -9.14 -28.02 -26.92
C ARG A 235 -8.75 -27.15 -25.71
N LYS A 236 -7.54 -27.33 -25.19
CA LYS A 236 -6.86 -26.46 -24.23
C LYS A 236 -5.42 -26.22 -24.70
N ILE A 237 -4.99 -24.96 -24.73
CA ILE A 237 -3.62 -24.54 -25.01
C ILE A 237 -3.12 -23.70 -23.83
N TYR A 238 -2.08 -24.18 -23.16
CA TYR A 238 -1.30 -23.41 -22.20
C TYR A 238 -0.18 -22.68 -22.95
N ASP A 239 -0.28 -21.36 -23.01
CA ASP A 239 0.67 -20.45 -23.64
C ASP A 239 1.72 -20.04 -22.60
N ALA A 240 2.96 -20.50 -22.82
CA ALA A 240 4.00 -20.56 -21.78
C ALA A 240 5.34 -19.93 -22.23
N ASP A 241 6.03 -19.29 -21.29
CA ASP A 241 7.41 -18.81 -21.44
C ASP A 241 8.42 -19.97 -21.28
N GLU A 242 9.62 -19.88 -21.88
CA GLU A 242 10.63 -20.95 -21.77
C GLU A 242 11.22 -21.12 -20.36
N LYS A 243 10.95 -20.18 -19.44
CA LYS A 243 11.48 -20.14 -18.06
C LYS A 243 10.40 -20.35 -16.97
N ILE A 244 9.21 -20.86 -17.34
CA ILE A 244 8.05 -21.00 -16.41
C ILE A 244 8.02 -22.37 -15.71
N ILE A 245 7.87 -22.36 -14.38
CA ILE A 245 7.76 -23.56 -13.54
C ILE A 245 6.32 -23.65 -13.01
N VAL A 246 5.53 -24.63 -13.47
CA VAL A 246 4.14 -24.81 -13.01
C VAL A 246 4.10 -25.25 -11.54
N ARG A 247 3.39 -24.50 -10.71
CA ARG A 247 3.34 -24.70 -9.25
C ARG A 247 2.73 -26.06 -8.93
N GLY A 248 3.47 -26.89 -8.19
CA GLY A 248 3.04 -28.24 -7.82
C GLY A 248 3.00 -29.25 -8.98
N GLY A 249 3.59 -28.92 -10.14
CA GLY A 249 3.78 -29.84 -11.27
C GLY A 249 2.49 -30.35 -11.91
N ASN A 250 1.37 -29.61 -11.82
CA ASN A 250 0.10 -30.05 -12.39
C ASN A 250 -0.84 -28.86 -12.69
N LEU A 251 -1.10 -28.60 -13.98
CA LEU A 251 -1.96 -27.50 -14.43
C LEU A 251 -3.43 -27.61 -13.96
N GLU A 252 -3.94 -28.82 -13.75
CA GLU A 252 -5.33 -29.08 -13.31
C GLU A 252 -5.56 -28.77 -11.82
N LYS A 253 -4.49 -28.54 -11.05
CA LYS A 253 -4.57 -28.11 -9.64
C LYS A 253 -4.48 -26.60 -9.46
N VAL A 254 -4.18 -25.85 -10.53
CA VAL A 254 -3.93 -24.39 -10.48
C VAL A 254 -4.75 -23.58 -11.49
N PHE A 255 -5.33 -24.24 -12.49
CA PHE A 255 -6.25 -23.66 -13.47
C PHE A 255 -7.52 -24.52 -13.60
N ASP A 256 -8.64 -23.89 -13.99
CA ASP A 256 -9.90 -24.57 -14.29
C ASP A 256 -9.80 -25.24 -15.68
N VAL A 257 -9.13 -26.40 -15.75
CA VAL A 257 -8.86 -27.13 -17.01
C VAL A 257 -10.11 -27.76 -17.62
N GLU A 258 -11.16 -28.00 -16.83
CA GLU A 258 -12.50 -28.33 -17.33
C GLU A 258 -13.53 -27.29 -16.87
N LEU A 259 -14.30 -26.76 -17.84
CA LEU A 259 -15.25 -25.66 -17.60
C LEU A 259 -16.66 -26.13 -17.21
N SER A 260 -16.93 -27.44 -17.24
CA SER A 260 -18.27 -27.99 -17.07
C SER A 260 -18.24 -29.48 -16.70
N GLY A 261 -19.39 -30.02 -16.29
CA GLY A 261 -19.51 -31.40 -15.83
C GLY A 261 -19.03 -31.60 -14.38
N THR A 262 -18.87 -32.85 -13.97
CA THR A 262 -18.56 -33.22 -12.57
C THR A 262 -17.23 -32.67 -12.06
N SER A 263 -16.26 -32.51 -12.97
CA SER A 263 -14.88 -32.09 -12.69
C SER A 263 -14.65 -30.58 -12.89
N GLY A 264 -15.66 -29.83 -13.34
CA GLY A 264 -15.55 -28.37 -13.45
C GLY A 264 -15.72 -27.66 -12.12
N ARG A 265 -15.17 -26.45 -12.02
CA ARG A 265 -15.31 -25.58 -10.83
C ARG A 265 -16.78 -25.39 -10.47
N ARG A 266 -17.11 -25.57 -9.19
CA ARG A 266 -18.47 -25.43 -8.62
C ARG A 266 -18.62 -24.19 -7.74
N GLU A 267 -17.53 -23.78 -7.12
CA GLU A 267 -17.43 -22.52 -6.39
C GLU A 267 -17.66 -21.34 -7.33
N PRO A 268 -18.25 -20.23 -6.86
CA PRO A 268 -18.31 -19.00 -7.63
C PRO A 268 -16.90 -18.47 -7.96
N LEU A 269 -16.87 -17.53 -8.90
CA LEU A 269 -15.74 -16.65 -9.15
C LEU A 269 -16.09 -15.27 -8.64
N TYR A 270 -15.09 -14.55 -8.13
CA TYR A 270 -15.26 -13.11 -7.88
C TYR A 270 -15.18 -12.37 -9.21
N GLN A 271 -15.84 -11.21 -9.29
CA GLN A 271 -15.78 -10.30 -10.42
C GLN A 271 -15.59 -8.87 -9.90
N TYR A 272 -14.72 -8.10 -10.55
CA TYR A 272 -14.62 -6.67 -10.27
C TYR A 272 -15.96 -5.98 -10.50
N ARG A 273 -16.33 -5.07 -9.60
CA ARG A 273 -17.54 -4.27 -9.72
C ARG A 273 -17.44 -3.37 -10.96
N MET A 274 -18.51 -3.28 -11.75
CA MET A 274 -18.61 -2.29 -12.82
C MET A 274 -18.71 -0.90 -12.19
N VAL A 275 -17.81 0.00 -12.59
CA VAL A 275 -17.72 1.38 -12.10
C VAL A 275 -17.67 2.28 -13.32
N GLU A 276 -18.45 3.37 -13.31
CA GLU A 276 -18.49 4.32 -14.41
C GLU A 276 -17.08 4.86 -14.74
N ASN A 277 -16.79 4.97 -16.04
CA ASN A 277 -15.50 5.40 -16.60
C ASN A 277 -14.29 4.46 -16.31
N ARG A 278 -14.45 3.31 -15.63
CA ARG A 278 -13.33 2.37 -15.38
C ARG A 278 -13.15 1.34 -16.50
N THR A 279 -12.35 1.70 -17.51
CA THR A 279 -12.02 0.84 -18.66
C THR A 279 -10.94 -0.21 -18.38
N ILE A 280 -10.17 -0.09 -17.30
CA ILE A 280 -9.10 -1.01 -16.92
C ILE A 280 -8.98 -1.16 -15.39
N VAL A 281 -8.50 -2.32 -14.94
CA VAL A 281 -8.09 -2.60 -13.55
C VAL A 281 -6.68 -3.17 -13.50
N ASN A 282 -6.00 -2.96 -12.37
CA ASN A 282 -4.71 -3.58 -12.07
C ASN A 282 -4.95 -4.84 -11.22
N PRO A 283 -4.77 -6.06 -11.78
CA PRO A 283 -5.04 -7.29 -11.05
C PRO A 283 -4.09 -7.53 -9.89
N TYR A 284 -2.85 -7.04 -9.94
CA TYR A 284 -1.83 -7.31 -8.90
C TYR A 284 -2.25 -6.80 -7.52
N VAL A 285 -3.06 -5.72 -7.47
CA VAL A 285 -3.65 -5.17 -6.24
C VAL A 285 -4.58 -6.16 -5.53
N HIS A 286 -5.30 -7.01 -6.28
CA HIS A 286 -6.18 -8.05 -5.73
C HIS A 286 -5.39 -9.23 -5.15
N PHE A 287 -4.19 -9.50 -5.67
CA PHE A 287 -3.30 -10.55 -5.19
C PHE A 287 -2.18 -9.99 -4.28
N GLY A 288 -2.53 -9.02 -3.43
CA GLY A 288 -1.67 -8.44 -2.38
C GLY A 288 -0.68 -7.35 -2.83
N GLN A 289 -0.26 -7.32 -4.08
CA GLN A 289 0.80 -6.44 -4.59
C GLN A 289 0.29 -5.07 -5.04
N ARG A 290 0.05 -4.18 -4.06
CA ARG A 290 -0.57 -2.85 -4.26
C ARG A 290 0.31 -1.82 -4.99
N SER A 291 1.64 -1.98 -4.94
CA SER A 291 2.61 -1.03 -5.51
C SER A 291 3.18 -1.45 -6.87
N MET A 292 2.66 -2.55 -7.43
CA MET A 292 3.09 -3.16 -8.68
C MET A 292 1.99 -3.08 -9.74
N TRP A 293 2.37 -3.17 -11.00
CA TRP A 293 1.44 -3.29 -12.13
C TRP A 293 1.99 -4.30 -13.16
N PRO A 294 1.11 -5.03 -13.86
CA PRO A 294 1.52 -5.91 -14.96
C PRO A 294 1.99 -5.09 -16.17
N ARG A 295 2.91 -5.68 -16.94
CA ARG A 295 3.42 -5.14 -18.21
C ARG A 295 2.27 -4.75 -19.14
N GLY A 296 2.29 -3.50 -19.61
CA GLY A 296 1.25 -2.96 -20.50
C GLY A 296 0.02 -2.39 -19.79
N PHE A 297 -0.01 -2.37 -18.46
CA PHE A 297 -0.90 -1.47 -17.74
C PHE A 297 -0.49 -0.01 -18.01
N PRO A 298 -1.41 0.94 -18.30
CA PRO A 298 -1.05 2.33 -18.56
C PRO A 298 -0.37 2.99 -17.36
N VAL A 299 0.91 3.37 -17.52
CA VAL A 299 1.74 3.96 -16.46
C VAL A 299 1.08 5.18 -15.80
N ARG A 300 0.32 5.98 -16.56
CA ARG A 300 -0.47 7.12 -16.05
C ARG A 300 -1.44 6.72 -14.93
N MET A 301 -2.10 5.57 -15.07
CA MET A 301 -3.16 5.09 -14.17
C MET A 301 -2.59 4.39 -12.92
N VAL A 302 -1.28 4.20 -12.81
CA VAL A 302 -0.63 3.55 -11.66
C VAL A 302 -0.86 4.33 -10.36
N GLY A 303 -0.92 5.67 -10.43
CA GLY A 303 -1.27 6.52 -9.29
C GLY A 303 -2.75 6.51 -8.91
N GLU A 304 -3.62 5.95 -9.76
CA GLU A 304 -5.08 5.95 -9.62
C GLU A 304 -5.62 4.59 -9.10
N THR A 305 -4.78 3.55 -9.05
CA THR A 305 -5.18 2.23 -8.53
C THR A 305 -5.33 2.23 -7.01
N SER A 306 -6.53 1.90 -6.55
CA SER A 306 -6.88 1.76 -5.13
C SER A 306 -7.28 0.32 -4.79
N LEU A 307 -7.29 -0.02 -3.50
CA LEU A 307 -7.72 -1.34 -3.02
C LEU A 307 -9.24 -1.50 -3.18
N GLU A 308 -9.67 -2.34 -4.14
CA GLU A 308 -11.06 -2.80 -4.19
C GLU A 308 -11.29 -3.85 -3.09
N VAL A 309 -12.27 -3.60 -2.22
CA VAL A 309 -12.61 -4.45 -1.06
C VAL A 309 -13.94 -5.19 -1.21
N ALA A 310 -14.63 -5.03 -2.34
CA ALA A 310 -15.95 -5.57 -2.59
C ALA A 310 -16.05 -6.10 -4.03
N TYR A 311 -16.60 -7.31 -4.18
CA TYR A 311 -16.69 -8.05 -5.43
C TYR A 311 -18.11 -8.60 -5.62
N ASN A 312 -18.49 -8.83 -6.88
CA ASN A 312 -19.68 -9.60 -7.21
C ASN A 312 -19.29 -11.07 -7.35
N GLU A 313 -20.16 -12.01 -6.96
CA GLU A 313 -19.99 -13.42 -7.28
C GLU A 313 -20.71 -13.78 -8.60
N ILE A 314 -20.04 -14.57 -9.44
CA ILE A 314 -20.57 -15.05 -10.71
C ILE A 314 -20.34 -16.55 -10.91
N ALA A 315 -21.20 -17.18 -11.71
CA ALA A 315 -21.09 -18.60 -12.02
C ALA A 315 -19.83 -18.91 -12.89
N PRO A 316 -19.12 -20.02 -12.62
CA PRO A 316 -17.98 -20.47 -13.42
C PRO A 316 -18.38 -21.00 -14.81
N GLY A 317 -17.38 -21.43 -15.59
CA GLY A 317 -17.57 -22.16 -16.86
C GLY A 317 -17.56 -21.32 -18.14
N ARG A 318 -17.40 -19.99 -18.04
CA ARG A 318 -17.27 -19.07 -19.20
C ARG A 318 -15.91 -18.37 -19.30
N HIS A 319 -14.97 -18.73 -18.42
CA HIS A 319 -13.63 -18.16 -18.33
C HIS A 319 -12.68 -18.80 -19.36
N PHE A 320 -12.94 -18.53 -20.64
CA PHE A 320 -12.24 -19.18 -21.75
C PHE A 320 -10.75 -18.76 -21.89
N ILE A 321 -10.34 -17.70 -21.19
CA ILE A 321 -8.94 -17.28 -21.05
C ILE A 321 -8.65 -17.13 -19.55
N GLN A 322 -7.62 -17.80 -19.06
CA GLN A 322 -7.20 -17.78 -17.66
C GLN A 322 -5.75 -17.31 -17.58
N GLN A 323 -5.52 -16.12 -17.02
CA GLN A 323 -4.19 -15.57 -16.80
C GLN A 323 -3.70 -16.03 -15.42
N GLY A 324 -2.66 -16.84 -15.37
CA GLY A 324 -2.00 -17.18 -14.11
C GLY A 324 -1.00 -16.11 -13.71
N LEU A 325 -0.89 -15.86 -12.40
CA LEU A 325 0.26 -15.15 -11.84
C LEU A 325 1.46 -16.08 -11.66
N ALA A 326 2.66 -15.49 -11.68
CA ALA A 326 3.92 -16.19 -11.46
C ALA A 326 4.71 -15.49 -10.33
N ASN A 327 5.08 -16.24 -9.30
CA ASN A 327 5.97 -15.75 -8.25
C ASN A 327 7.44 -15.77 -8.73
N GLY A 328 8.32 -15.09 -7.99
CA GLY A 328 9.66 -14.76 -8.48
C GLY A 328 9.57 -13.60 -9.48
N PHE A 329 9.93 -13.83 -10.74
CA PHE A 329 9.91 -12.82 -11.80
C PHE A 329 8.52 -12.69 -12.46
N ALA A 330 7.64 -11.92 -11.83
CA ALA A 330 6.34 -11.55 -12.38
C ALA A 330 6.45 -10.79 -13.72
N ASP A 331 5.36 -10.75 -14.49
CA ASP A 331 5.34 -10.12 -15.82
C ASP A 331 5.18 -8.59 -15.75
N VAL A 332 6.29 -7.92 -15.46
CA VAL A 332 6.42 -6.46 -15.32
C VAL A 332 7.10 -5.82 -16.54
N ASP A 333 6.88 -4.52 -16.74
CA ASP A 333 7.59 -3.73 -17.75
C ASP A 333 9.00 -3.30 -17.29
N ALA A 334 9.79 -2.78 -18.23
CA ALA A 334 11.15 -2.31 -17.98
C ALA A 334 11.21 -1.14 -16.98
N LEU A 335 10.19 -0.28 -16.93
CA LEU A 335 10.16 0.86 -16.01
C LEU A 335 10.02 0.37 -14.57
N PHE A 336 9.11 -0.58 -14.31
CA PHE A 336 9.03 -1.25 -13.03
C PHE A 336 10.34 -2.00 -12.73
N TYR A 337 10.81 -2.85 -13.64
CA TYR A 337 12.00 -3.69 -13.43
C TYR A 337 13.23 -2.87 -13.05
N TYR A 338 13.58 -1.83 -13.81
CA TYR A 338 14.76 -1.01 -13.54
C TYR A 338 14.60 0.00 -12.39
N THR A 339 13.37 0.33 -11.97
CA THR A 339 13.17 1.15 -10.75
C THR A 339 13.06 0.32 -9.48
N ARG A 340 12.79 -0.99 -9.57
CA ARG A 340 12.52 -1.88 -8.42
C ARG A 340 13.50 -3.05 -8.22
N ARG A 341 14.38 -3.36 -9.18
CA ARG A 341 15.44 -4.38 -9.05
C ARG A 341 16.78 -3.77 -8.66
N SER A 342 17.45 -4.38 -7.69
CA SER A 342 18.83 -4.02 -7.30
C SER A 342 19.80 -4.42 -8.42
N GLU A 343 20.98 -3.78 -8.50
CA GLU A 343 21.94 -4.08 -9.57
C GLU A 343 22.43 -5.53 -9.55
N ARG A 344 22.41 -6.18 -8.38
CA ARG A 344 23.06 -7.48 -8.11
C ARG A 344 22.12 -8.57 -7.60
N GLU A 345 20.82 -8.31 -7.49
CA GLU A 345 19.86 -9.22 -6.87
C GLU A 345 18.70 -9.52 -7.82
N ALA A 346 18.34 -10.80 -7.92
CA ALA A 346 17.22 -11.27 -8.73
C ALA A 346 15.89 -10.72 -8.18
N LEU A 347 15.05 -10.18 -9.05
CA LEU A 347 13.72 -9.70 -8.68
C LEU A 347 12.84 -10.88 -8.25
N SER A 348 12.46 -10.92 -6.98
CA SER A 348 11.58 -11.95 -6.42
C SER A 348 10.33 -11.31 -5.81
N ILE A 349 9.17 -11.68 -6.38
CA ILE A 349 7.84 -11.19 -6.02
C ILE A 349 6.99 -12.39 -5.58
N GLU A 350 6.35 -12.27 -4.42
CA GLU A 350 5.25 -13.16 -4.02
C GLU A 350 3.93 -12.41 -4.19
N PHE A 351 2.89 -13.12 -4.66
CA PHE A 351 1.50 -12.67 -4.63
C PHE A 351 0.66 -13.54 -3.68
N ASP A 352 -0.49 -13.02 -3.26
CA ASP A 352 -1.42 -13.72 -2.36
C ASP A 352 -1.92 -15.03 -3.01
N LEU A 353 -1.68 -16.13 -2.31
CA LEU A 353 -2.03 -17.49 -2.72
C LEU A 353 -3.44 -17.91 -2.28
N GLN A 354 -3.99 -17.27 -1.25
CA GLN A 354 -5.36 -17.50 -0.76
C GLN A 354 -6.39 -16.63 -1.49
N ALA A 355 -5.93 -15.58 -2.18
CA ALA A 355 -6.78 -14.75 -3.04
C ALA A 355 -7.47 -15.60 -4.14
N PRO A 356 -8.81 -15.56 -4.25
CA PRO A 356 -9.55 -16.38 -5.20
C PRO A 356 -9.40 -15.85 -6.64
N PRO A 357 -9.67 -16.68 -7.67
CA PRO A 357 -9.62 -16.22 -9.05
C PRO A 357 -10.67 -15.13 -9.34
N VAL A 358 -10.24 -14.04 -9.97
CA VAL A 358 -11.06 -12.84 -10.19
C VAL A 358 -11.29 -12.56 -11.68
N ALA A 359 -12.56 -12.40 -12.03
CA ALA A 359 -13.05 -12.15 -13.38
C ALA A 359 -13.12 -10.66 -13.73
N LEU A 360 -12.87 -10.34 -15.00
CA LEU A 360 -13.09 -9.01 -15.56
C LEU A 360 -14.55 -8.88 -16.05
N PRO A 361 -15.31 -7.83 -15.66
CA PRO A 361 -16.62 -7.55 -16.24
C PRO A 361 -16.48 -6.98 -17.66
N GLN A 362 -17.57 -6.99 -18.43
CA GLN A 362 -17.59 -6.33 -19.74
C GLN A 362 -17.38 -4.82 -19.59
N GLY A 363 -16.65 -4.21 -20.52
CA GLY A 363 -16.24 -2.80 -20.46
C GLY A 363 -14.93 -2.55 -19.70
N THR A 364 -14.48 -3.48 -18.85
CA THR A 364 -13.22 -3.38 -18.11
C THR A 364 -12.21 -4.43 -18.59
N MET A 365 -10.93 -4.07 -18.67
CA MET A 365 -9.84 -4.92 -19.13
C MET A 365 -8.69 -5.00 -18.11
N ALA A 366 -7.70 -5.86 -18.39
CA ALA A 366 -6.37 -5.88 -17.77
C ALA A 366 -5.34 -6.41 -18.81
N PRO A 367 -4.02 -6.26 -18.62
CA PRO A 367 -3.06 -6.94 -19.47
C PRO A 367 -3.20 -8.47 -19.40
N VAL A 368 -3.00 -9.15 -20.53
CA VAL A 368 -2.93 -10.61 -20.64
C VAL A 368 -1.77 -10.95 -21.55
N SER A 369 -0.87 -11.82 -21.11
CA SER A 369 0.41 -12.09 -21.78
C SER A 369 0.56 -13.54 -22.25
N SER A 370 1.66 -13.84 -22.95
CA SER A 370 2.00 -15.16 -23.48
C SER A 370 3.06 -15.90 -22.63
N VAL A 371 2.95 -15.74 -21.31
CA VAL A 371 3.91 -16.23 -20.29
C VAL A 371 3.36 -17.38 -19.45
N ASN A 372 2.09 -17.30 -19.04
CA ASN A 372 1.44 -18.22 -18.10
C ASN A 372 -0.09 -18.19 -18.27
N THR A 373 -0.59 -18.54 -19.46
CA THR A 373 -1.99 -18.26 -19.83
C THR A 373 -2.67 -19.47 -20.46
N LEU A 374 -3.77 -19.93 -19.88
CA LEU A 374 -4.56 -21.05 -20.39
C LEU A 374 -5.72 -20.57 -21.26
N PHE A 375 -5.77 -21.04 -22.50
CA PHE A 375 -6.84 -20.77 -23.46
C PHE A 375 -7.66 -22.03 -23.72
N HIS A 376 -8.99 -21.90 -23.66
CA HIS A 376 -9.94 -22.96 -23.99
C HIS A 376 -10.44 -22.88 -25.43
N SER A 377 -10.96 -24.00 -25.93
CA SER A 377 -11.47 -24.17 -27.30
C SER A 377 -12.31 -22.98 -27.84
N PRO A 378 -13.25 -22.37 -27.10
CA PRO A 378 -14.03 -21.22 -27.59
C PRO A 378 -13.25 -19.91 -27.78
N ALA A 379 -11.98 -19.85 -27.35
CA ALA A 379 -11.11 -18.67 -27.43
C ALA A 379 -9.80 -18.90 -28.21
N LEU A 380 -9.55 -20.10 -28.78
CA LEU A 380 -8.28 -20.37 -29.49
C LEU A 380 -8.06 -19.48 -30.73
N TRP A 381 -9.12 -18.91 -31.32
CA TRP A 381 -9.01 -17.88 -32.36
C TRP A 381 -8.28 -16.60 -31.89
N SER A 382 -8.18 -16.38 -30.57
CA SER A 382 -7.60 -15.18 -29.93
C SER A 382 -6.11 -15.28 -29.60
N LEU A 383 -5.46 -16.36 -30.04
CA LEU A 383 -4.04 -16.64 -29.80
C LEU A 383 -3.08 -15.86 -30.73
N MET A 384 -3.55 -15.32 -31.85
CA MET A 384 -2.73 -14.65 -32.89
C MET A 384 -1.86 -13.52 -32.34
N ILE A 385 -0.56 -13.77 -32.19
CA ILE A 385 0.42 -12.74 -31.83
C ILE A 385 0.71 -11.88 -33.08
N PRO A 386 0.59 -10.54 -33.01
CA PRO A 386 0.91 -9.63 -34.12
C PRO A 386 2.41 -9.63 -34.46
N ALA A 387 2.74 -9.33 -35.71
CA ALA A 387 4.10 -9.46 -36.25
C ALA A 387 4.92 -8.17 -36.21
N ASP A 388 4.28 -7.00 -36.38
CA ASP A 388 4.95 -5.69 -36.51
C ASP A 388 5.02 -4.87 -35.20
N VAL A 389 4.38 -5.38 -34.13
CA VAL A 389 4.40 -4.82 -32.78
C VAL A 389 5.66 -5.29 -32.05
N SER A 390 6.23 -4.45 -31.18
CA SER A 390 7.44 -4.81 -30.43
C SER A 390 7.28 -6.09 -29.60
N SER A 391 8.37 -6.86 -29.46
CA SER A 391 8.34 -8.25 -28.97
C SER A 391 7.80 -8.41 -27.54
N ARG A 392 7.93 -7.39 -26.70
CA ARG A 392 7.36 -7.31 -25.34
C ARG A 392 6.10 -6.42 -25.25
N ALA A 393 5.43 -6.17 -26.38
CA ALA A 393 4.11 -5.56 -26.46
C ALA A 393 3.11 -6.36 -27.30
N ALA A 394 3.58 -7.22 -28.21
CA ALA A 394 2.73 -7.97 -29.15
C ALA A 394 1.68 -8.85 -28.46
N ASP A 395 2.07 -9.59 -27.42
CA ASP A 395 1.20 -10.47 -26.64
C ASP A 395 0.16 -9.70 -25.80
N VAL A 396 0.52 -8.52 -25.31
CA VAL A 396 -0.37 -7.57 -24.60
C VAL A 396 -1.39 -6.94 -25.56
N VAL A 397 -0.96 -6.51 -26.74
CA VAL A 397 -1.86 -5.97 -27.78
C VAL A 397 -2.86 -7.02 -28.24
N ARG A 398 -2.39 -8.26 -28.49
CA ARG A 398 -3.25 -9.44 -28.66
C ARG A 398 -4.17 -9.62 -27.44
N GLY A 399 -3.67 -9.44 -26.22
CA GLY A 399 -4.46 -9.53 -24.99
C GLY A 399 -5.68 -8.60 -24.95
N TYR A 400 -5.54 -7.34 -25.34
CA TYR A 400 -6.66 -6.38 -25.40
C TYR A 400 -7.62 -6.64 -26.57
N TRP A 401 -7.08 -6.95 -27.75
CA TRP A 401 -7.86 -7.37 -28.93
C TRP A 401 -8.70 -8.63 -28.64
N ALA A 402 -8.07 -9.64 -28.01
CA ALA A 402 -8.71 -10.87 -27.55
C ALA A 402 -9.83 -10.58 -26.55
N GLN A 403 -9.57 -9.80 -25.50
CA GLN A 403 -10.58 -9.41 -24.50
C GLN A 403 -11.81 -8.78 -25.14
N ARG A 404 -11.61 -7.82 -26.05
CA ARG A 404 -12.73 -7.14 -26.70
C ARG A 404 -13.60 -8.11 -27.50
N LEU A 405 -12.98 -8.99 -28.29
CA LEU A 405 -13.68 -9.95 -29.14
C LEU A 405 -14.26 -11.12 -28.33
N LEU A 406 -13.71 -11.42 -27.15
CA LEU A 406 -14.21 -12.46 -26.24
C LEU A 406 -15.62 -12.14 -25.70
N TRP A 407 -15.94 -10.85 -25.54
CA TRP A 407 -17.28 -10.41 -25.17
C TRP A 407 -18.33 -10.77 -26.24
N GLU A 408 -17.97 -10.88 -27.52
CA GLU A 408 -18.90 -11.25 -28.61
C GLU A 408 -19.42 -12.70 -28.47
N VAL A 409 -18.68 -13.57 -27.77
CA VAL A 409 -19.09 -14.93 -27.38
C VAL A 409 -19.50 -15.02 -25.90
N GLY A 410 -19.52 -13.88 -25.20
CA GLY A 410 -19.71 -13.77 -23.76
C GLY A 410 -18.72 -14.63 -22.95
N GLY A 411 -17.49 -14.79 -23.43
CA GLY A 411 -16.41 -15.30 -22.59
C GLY A 411 -15.88 -14.20 -21.68
N MET A 412 -15.16 -14.59 -20.63
CA MET A 412 -14.46 -13.67 -19.73
C MET A 412 -12.99 -14.06 -19.60
N VAL A 413 -12.14 -13.08 -19.29
CA VAL A 413 -10.81 -13.31 -18.71
C VAL A 413 -10.98 -13.44 -17.21
N VAL A 414 -10.30 -14.42 -16.63
CA VAL A 414 -10.10 -14.55 -15.17
C VAL A 414 -8.61 -14.52 -14.89
N VAL A 415 -8.20 -13.77 -13.88
CA VAL A 415 -6.85 -13.83 -13.32
C VAL A 415 -6.86 -14.80 -12.14
N PHE A 416 -5.93 -15.74 -12.12
CA PHE A 416 -5.77 -16.74 -11.07
C PHE A 416 -4.62 -16.34 -10.13
N PRO A 417 -4.65 -16.77 -8.84
CA PRO A 417 -3.51 -16.65 -7.92
C PRO A 417 -2.29 -17.41 -8.47
N PRO A 418 -1.09 -17.31 -7.84
CA PRO A 418 0.15 -17.91 -8.34
C PRO A 418 0.04 -19.38 -8.80
N THR A 419 -0.06 -19.57 -10.10
CA THR A 419 -0.12 -20.89 -10.77
C THR A 419 1.27 -21.38 -11.15
N ALA A 420 2.28 -20.51 -11.10
CA ALA A 420 3.65 -20.79 -11.49
C ALA A 420 4.68 -20.00 -10.66
N HIS A 421 5.95 -20.33 -10.87
CA HIS A 421 7.12 -19.58 -10.43
C HIS A 421 8.05 -19.35 -11.64
N ARG A 422 8.82 -18.26 -11.64
CA ARG A 422 9.75 -17.88 -12.70
C ARG A 422 11.00 -17.26 -12.08
N VAL A 423 12.19 -17.65 -12.48
CA VAL A 423 13.44 -17.07 -11.93
C VAL A 423 13.83 -15.83 -12.73
N ASP A 424 14.16 -14.73 -12.05
CA ASP A 424 14.85 -13.60 -12.68
C ASP A 424 16.31 -13.98 -12.93
N GLN A 425 16.63 -14.31 -14.19
CA GLN A 425 17.99 -14.64 -14.63
C GLN A 425 18.86 -13.38 -14.87
N LEU A 426 18.38 -12.20 -14.46
CA LEU A 426 19.01 -10.88 -14.59
C LEU A 426 19.14 -10.35 -16.03
N ASP A 427 18.50 -11.01 -17.00
CA ASP A 427 18.48 -10.64 -18.42
C ASP A 427 18.07 -9.16 -18.62
N PRO A 428 18.78 -8.39 -19.46
CA PRO A 428 18.46 -6.98 -19.68
C PRO A 428 17.20 -6.82 -20.54
N ILE A 429 16.14 -6.23 -19.97
CA ILE A 429 14.93 -5.83 -20.69
C ILE A 429 15.23 -4.62 -21.57
N LEU A 430 15.22 -4.78 -22.90
CA LEU A 430 15.56 -3.68 -23.80
C LEU A 430 14.33 -2.79 -24.06
N LEU A 431 14.42 -1.49 -23.71
CA LEU A 431 13.30 -0.53 -23.88
C LEU A 431 12.73 -0.47 -25.32
N LYS A 432 13.54 -0.76 -26.34
CA LYS A 432 13.11 -0.86 -27.75
C LYS A 432 12.05 -1.96 -27.97
N ASP A 433 12.07 -3.01 -27.16
CA ASP A 433 11.19 -4.18 -27.27
C ASP A 433 9.82 -3.93 -26.61
N GLU A 434 9.72 -2.86 -25.83
CA GLU A 434 8.51 -2.34 -25.19
C GLU A 434 8.03 -1.00 -25.81
N LYS A 435 8.64 -0.57 -26.93
CA LYS A 435 8.37 0.74 -27.57
C LYS A 435 6.88 1.04 -27.78
N ASP A 436 6.04 0.02 -28.00
CA ASP A 436 4.61 0.18 -28.31
C ASP A 436 3.73 0.28 -27.05
N LEU A 437 4.24 -0.01 -25.84
CA LEU A 437 3.44 0.03 -24.60
C LEU A 437 2.89 1.43 -24.27
N HIS A 438 3.52 2.51 -24.75
CA HIS A 438 2.99 3.87 -24.58
C HIS A 438 1.61 4.09 -25.24
N LYS A 439 1.19 3.20 -26.14
CA LYS A 439 -0.09 3.27 -26.86
C LYS A 439 -1.27 2.68 -26.06
N MET A 440 -1.03 1.95 -24.97
CA MET A 440 -2.06 1.09 -24.36
C MET A 440 -3.31 1.85 -23.89
N GLU A 441 -3.18 3.02 -23.25
CA GLU A 441 -4.34 3.84 -22.81
C GLU A 441 -5.30 4.16 -23.98
N ARG A 442 -4.73 4.52 -25.14
CA ARG A 442 -5.49 4.81 -26.36
C ARG A 442 -6.10 3.55 -26.95
N LEU A 443 -5.34 2.45 -27.00
CA LEU A 443 -5.82 1.16 -27.49
C LEU A 443 -7.01 0.66 -26.67
N ILE A 444 -6.93 0.66 -25.34
CA ILE A 444 -8.00 0.24 -24.42
C ILE A 444 -9.27 1.05 -24.69
N ASN A 445 -9.17 2.38 -24.66
CA ASN A 445 -10.33 3.25 -24.84
C ASN A 445 -10.94 3.11 -26.26
N PHE A 446 -10.12 2.83 -27.28
CA PHE A 446 -10.58 2.47 -28.62
C PHE A 446 -11.30 1.12 -28.65
N VAL A 447 -10.71 0.03 -28.16
CA VAL A 447 -11.34 -1.30 -28.25
C VAL A 447 -12.62 -1.38 -27.41
N VAL A 448 -12.67 -0.75 -26.24
CA VAL A 448 -13.87 -0.67 -25.38
C VAL A 448 -15.01 0.08 -26.07
N SER A 449 -14.71 1.16 -26.82
CA SER A 449 -15.71 1.94 -27.57
C SER A 449 -16.07 1.34 -28.94
N TRP A 450 -15.20 0.54 -29.55
CA TRP A 450 -15.41 -0.06 -30.88
C TRP A 450 -16.68 -0.95 -30.94
N ARG A 451 -17.40 -0.88 -32.07
CA ARG A 451 -18.65 -1.61 -32.36
C ARG A 451 -18.64 -2.10 -33.80
N SER A 452 -19.45 -3.13 -34.10
CA SER A 452 -19.45 -3.80 -35.40
C SER A 452 -20.84 -4.36 -35.77
N ASP A 453 -21.24 -4.10 -37.01
CA ASP A 453 -22.45 -4.60 -37.69
C ASP A 453 -22.32 -6.06 -38.19
N LYS A 454 -21.08 -6.56 -38.30
CA LYS A 454 -20.77 -7.82 -38.99
C LYS A 454 -21.44 -9.03 -38.32
N ARG A 455 -21.81 -10.04 -39.11
CA ARG A 455 -22.74 -11.12 -38.70
C ARG A 455 -22.07 -12.39 -38.17
N SER A 456 -20.77 -12.60 -38.41
CA SER A 456 -20.01 -13.72 -37.85
C SER A 456 -18.83 -13.23 -37.01
N LEU A 457 -18.34 -14.09 -36.10
CA LEU A 457 -17.21 -13.73 -35.25
C LEU A 457 -15.98 -13.46 -36.11
N PHE A 458 -15.71 -14.30 -37.12
CA PHE A 458 -14.54 -14.13 -37.99
C PHE A 458 -14.59 -12.80 -38.78
N GLN A 459 -15.77 -12.32 -39.16
CA GLN A 459 -15.92 -10.98 -39.73
C GLN A 459 -15.72 -9.86 -38.67
N ARG A 460 -16.11 -10.07 -37.40
CA ARG A 460 -15.82 -9.10 -36.32
C ARG A 460 -14.34 -9.05 -35.96
N ILE A 461 -13.65 -10.19 -35.93
CA ILE A 461 -12.19 -10.29 -35.74
C ILE A 461 -11.49 -9.47 -36.84
N LEU A 462 -11.80 -9.75 -38.11
CA LEU A 462 -11.21 -9.06 -39.26
C LEU A 462 -11.49 -7.55 -39.25
N HIS A 463 -12.74 -7.16 -38.94
CA HIS A 463 -13.12 -5.75 -38.85
C HIS A 463 -12.37 -5.03 -37.72
N LEU A 464 -12.23 -5.62 -36.53
CA LEU A 464 -11.43 -5.00 -35.45
C LEU A 464 -9.96 -4.88 -35.85
N SER A 465 -9.39 -5.93 -36.47
CA SER A 465 -8.00 -5.90 -36.92
C SER A 465 -7.73 -4.82 -37.97
N HIS A 466 -8.66 -4.63 -38.92
CA HIS A 466 -8.60 -3.57 -39.92
C HIS A 466 -8.74 -2.18 -39.27
N SER A 467 -9.75 -1.95 -38.42
CA SER A 467 -9.91 -0.67 -37.72
C SER A 467 -8.75 -0.35 -36.75
N MET A 468 -8.08 -1.36 -36.18
CA MET A 468 -6.85 -1.17 -35.40
C MET A 468 -5.68 -0.68 -36.26
N ALA A 469 -5.62 -1.08 -37.53
CA ALA A 469 -4.61 -0.62 -38.48
C ALA A 469 -4.87 0.83 -38.93
N GLU A 470 -6.12 1.17 -39.28
CA GLU A 470 -6.53 2.56 -39.61
C GLU A 470 -6.20 3.56 -38.48
N ASN A 471 -6.24 3.10 -37.23
CA ASN A 471 -5.94 3.92 -36.05
C ASN A 471 -4.45 3.89 -35.65
N GLY A 472 -3.60 3.12 -36.33
CA GLY A 472 -2.15 3.09 -36.11
C GLY A 472 -1.69 2.30 -34.88
N TYR A 473 -2.52 1.36 -34.38
CA TYR A 473 -2.10 0.44 -33.32
C TYR A 473 -1.17 -0.66 -33.86
N TRP A 474 -1.36 -1.04 -35.13
CA TRP A 474 -0.44 -1.83 -35.95
C TRP A 474 -0.56 -1.42 -37.44
N SER A 475 0.13 -2.08 -38.36
CA SER A 475 0.07 -1.80 -39.80
C SER A 475 -0.86 -2.75 -40.57
N ALA A 476 -0.93 -2.57 -41.89
CA ALA A 476 -1.61 -3.48 -42.81
C ALA A 476 -1.09 -4.93 -42.74
N GLN A 477 0.18 -5.15 -42.39
CA GLN A 477 0.77 -6.50 -42.26
C GLN A 477 -0.01 -7.38 -41.26
N ASN A 478 -0.53 -6.81 -40.17
CA ASN A 478 -1.37 -7.56 -39.23
C ASN A 478 -2.80 -7.77 -39.70
N VAL A 479 -3.28 -6.97 -40.66
CA VAL A 479 -4.56 -7.21 -41.34
C VAL A 479 -4.41 -8.45 -42.23
N ASP A 480 -3.35 -8.53 -43.02
CA ASP A 480 -3.04 -9.71 -43.84
C ASP A 480 -2.75 -10.95 -42.97
N LEU A 481 -1.99 -10.80 -41.88
CA LEU A 481 -1.82 -11.86 -40.88
C LEU A 481 -3.16 -12.33 -40.29
N THR A 482 -4.10 -11.41 -40.05
CA THR A 482 -5.46 -11.77 -39.60
C THR A 482 -6.22 -12.57 -40.66
N VAL A 483 -6.10 -12.19 -41.95
CA VAL A 483 -6.68 -12.97 -43.06
C VAL A 483 -6.09 -14.38 -43.10
N ALA A 484 -4.75 -14.48 -43.09
CA ALA A 484 -4.02 -15.73 -43.12
C ALA A 484 -4.38 -16.64 -41.93
N TRP A 485 -4.40 -16.09 -40.71
CA TRP A 485 -4.79 -16.77 -39.47
C TRP A 485 -6.22 -17.31 -39.52
N LEU A 486 -7.19 -16.50 -39.97
CA LEU A 486 -8.59 -16.94 -40.08
C LEU A 486 -8.79 -18.02 -41.15
N GLN A 487 -8.05 -17.96 -42.26
CA GLN A 487 -8.06 -19.01 -43.29
C GLN A 487 -7.35 -20.29 -42.82
N ASP A 488 -6.21 -20.18 -42.13
CA ASP A 488 -5.49 -21.32 -41.57
C ASP A 488 -6.34 -22.03 -40.50
N LEU A 489 -7.01 -21.28 -39.61
CA LEU A 489 -7.97 -21.82 -38.64
C LEU A 489 -9.06 -22.68 -39.32
N VAL A 490 -9.66 -22.22 -40.43
CA VAL A 490 -10.62 -23.03 -41.20
C VAL A 490 -9.95 -24.26 -41.82
N SER A 491 -8.74 -24.09 -42.39
CA SER A 491 -8.00 -25.19 -43.02
C SER A 491 -7.62 -26.30 -42.03
N VAL A 492 -7.23 -25.98 -40.78
CA VAL A 492 -6.98 -26.97 -39.70
C VAL A 492 -8.26 -27.50 -39.04
N GLY A 493 -9.44 -27.05 -39.47
CA GLY A 493 -10.73 -27.55 -39.02
C GLY A 493 -11.29 -26.89 -37.74
N TYR A 494 -10.72 -25.76 -37.30
CA TYR A 494 -11.28 -24.98 -36.21
C TYR A 494 -12.64 -24.39 -36.59
N ARG A 495 -13.60 -24.43 -35.66
CA ARG A 495 -14.96 -23.92 -35.88
C ARG A 495 -15.17 -22.69 -35.01
N GLN A 496 -15.53 -21.57 -35.64
CA GLN A 496 -15.85 -20.35 -34.89
C GLN A 496 -17.00 -20.63 -33.90
N PRO A 497 -16.88 -20.21 -32.62
CA PRO A 497 -17.96 -20.32 -31.65
C PRO A 497 -19.18 -19.48 -32.07
N ARG A 498 -20.35 -19.81 -31.52
CA ARG A 498 -21.55 -19.00 -31.69
C ARG A 498 -21.37 -17.68 -30.94
N MET A 499 -21.54 -16.55 -31.63
CA MET A 499 -21.72 -15.25 -30.96
C MET A 499 -23.03 -15.24 -30.18
N LEU A 500 -23.11 -14.37 -29.17
CA LEU A 500 -24.32 -14.09 -28.43
C LEU A 500 -24.86 -12.70 -28.76
N ALA A 501 -26.18 -12.55 -28.72
CA ALA A 501 -26.85 -11.26 -28.81
C ALA A 501 -26.70 -10.51 -27.48
N LEU A 502 -25.49 -9.97 -27.23
CA LEU A 502 -25.16 -9.18 -26.06
C LEU A 502 -25.24 -7.69 -26.41
N GLU A 503 -26.01 -6.93 -25.63
CA GLU A 503 -26.06 -5.47 -25.74
C GLU A 503 -24.82 -4.85 -25.07
N LEU A 504 -23.74 -4.76 -25.85
CA LEU A 504 -22.44 -4.21 -25.44
C LEU A 504 -22.54 -2.77 -24.91
N GLY A 505 -22.74 -2.63 -23.60
CA GLY A 505 -22.90 -1.36 -22.90
C GLY A 505 -24.10 -1.29 -21.94
N ARG A 506 -25.04 -2.25 -21.97
CA ARG A 506 -26.01 -2.38 -20.87
C ARG A 506 -25.36 -3.05 -19.66
N VAL A 507 -25.26 -2.31 -18.56
CA VAL A 507 -25.12 -2.88 -17.22
C VAL A 507 -26.40 -3.66 -16.91
N ASP A 508 -26.28 -4.93 -16.51
CA ASP A 508 -27.41 -5.69 -16.00
C ASP A 508 -27.84 -5.09 -14.64
N PRO A 509 -29.07 -4.56 -14.48
CA PRO A 509 -29.53 -3.98 -13.22
C PRO A 509 -29.46 -4.95 -12.03
N LEU A 510 -29.51 -6.26 -12.28
CA LEU A 510 -29.42 -7.30 -11.24
C LEU A 510 -28.01 -7.41 -10.66
N LEU A 511 -26.96 -7.17 -11.47
CA LEU A 511 -25.56 -7.14 -11.03
C LEU A 511 -25.17 -5.83 -10.31
N TYR A 512 -26.04 -4.82 -10.32
CA TYR A 512 -25.84 -3.56 -9.60
C TYR A 512 -26.35 -3.62 -8.15
N ASN A 513 -27.33 -4.51 -7.88
CA ASN A 513 -28.02 -4.65 -6.59
C ASN A 513 -27.81 -6.03 -5.92
N SER A 514 -26.92 -6.87 -6.44
CA SER A 514 -26.56 -8.15 -5.82
C SER A 514 -25.79 -7.95 -4.50
N GLU A 515 -25.95 -8.85 -3.53
CA GLU A 515 -25.11 -8.85 -2.32
C GLU A 515 -23.62 -8.95 -2.70
N HIS A 516 -22.79 -8.06 -2.15
CA HIS A 516 -21.36 -7.99 -2.46
C HIS A 516 -20.56 -8.80 -1.44
N VAL A 517 -19.66 -9.66 -1.93
CA VAL A 517 -18.68 -10.33 -1.05
C VAL A 517 -17.51 -9.39 -0.80
N GLN A 518 -17.12 -9.26 0.47
CA GLN A 518 -15.95 -8.48 0.86
C GLN A 518 -14.72 -9.36 0.92
N PHE A 519 -13.63 -8.88 0.32
CA PHE A 519 -12.33 -9.54 0.34
C PHE A 519 -11.21 -8.51 0.44
N VAL A 520 -10.20 -8.84 1.24
CA VAL A 520 -8.97 -8.07 1.38
C VAL A 520 -7.82 -9.09 1.34
N PRO A 521 -6.90 -9.00 0.37
CA PRO A 521 -5.79 -9.94 0.28
C PRO A 521 -4.80 -9.79 1.42
N GLU A 522 -4.00 -10.84 1.62
CA GLU A 522 -2.81 -10.80 2.46
C GLU A 522 -1.92 -9.62 2.05
N THR A 523 -1.44 -8.88 3.05
CA THR A 523 -0.56 -7.73 2.81
C THR A 523 0.87 -8.25 2.68
N LEU A 524 1.40 -8.19 1.46
CA LEU A 524 2.70 -8.72 1.10
C LEU A 524 3.73 -7.60 0.98
N PRO A 525 5.03 -7.87 1.26
CA PRO A 525 6.06 -6.84 1.28
C PRO A 525 6.18 -6.17 -0.09
N SER A 526 6.00 -4.85 -0.08
CA SER A 526 6.07 -4.02 -1.28
C SER A 526 7.49 -3.93 -1.83
N VAL A 527 7.64 -4.16 -3.14
CA VAL A 527 8.93 -4.20 -3.84
C VAL A 527 9.44 -2.78 -4.14
N TYR A 528 10.04 -2.10 -3.15
CA TYR A 528 10.79 -0.84 -3.32
C TYR A 528 12.27 -1.05 -3.01
N LEU A 529 13.15 -0.43 -3.79
CA LEU A 529 14.58 -0.39 -3.49
C LEU A 529 14.87 0.50 -2.28
N GLY A 530 15.73 0.02 -1.38
CA GLY A 530 16.23 0.77 -0.23
C GLY A 530 15.26 0.98 0.94
N ILE A 531 13.98 0.62 0.81
CA ILE A 531 12.97 0.83 1.86
C ILE A 531 12.74 -0.45 2.68
N HIS A 532 13.58 -0.69 3.68
CA HIS A 532 13.41 -1.77 4.67
C HIS A 532 12.37 -1.44 5.77
N GLU A 533 11.27 -0.75 5.45
CA GLU A 533 10.37 -0.14 6.46
C GLU A 533 8.89 -0.54 6.38
N SER A 534 8.47 -1.35 5.41
CA SER A 534 7.06 -1.75 5.23
C SER A 534 6.47 -2.47 6.46
N SER A 535 7.18 -3.44 7.02
CA SER A 535 6.71 -4.20 8.20
C SER A 535 6.65 -3.37 9.50
N GLN A 536 7.36 -2.24 9.57
CA GLN A 536 7.28 -1.32 10.70
C GLN A 536 6.11 -0.35 10.51
N LEU A 537 5.99 0.28 9.33
CA LEU A 537 4.91 1.22 9.02
C LEU A 537 3.52 0.56 9.08
N GLU A 538 3.37 -0.68 8.60
CA GLU A 538 2.11 -1.43 8.69
C GLU A 538 1.72 -1.75 10.14
N LYS A 539 2.70 -2.11 10.98
CA LYS A 539 2.51 -2.36 12.40
C LYS A 539 2.13 -1.08 13.15
N GLU A 540 2.80 0.03 12.84
CA GLU A 540 2.55 1.35 13.44
C GLU A 540 1.17 1.90 13.03
N MET A 541 0.78 1.75 11.76
CA MET A 541 -0.56 2.06 11.28
C MET A 541 -1.62 1.14 11.93
N GLY A 542 -1.31 -0.13 12.17
CA GLY A 542 -2.17 -1.07 12.89
C GLY A 542 -2.36 -0.73 14.37
N ASP A 543 -1.29 -0.37 15.07
CA ASP A 543 -1.36 0.12 16.46
C ASP A 543 -2.08 1.49 16.54
N TRP A 544 -1.87 2.40 15.58
CA TRP A 544 -2.64 3.65 15.46
C TRP A 544 -4.14 3.42 15.22
N LEU A 545 -4.51 2.51 14.31
CA LEU A 545 -5.91 2.13 14.07
C LEU A 545 -6.57 1.59 15.36
N LYS A 546 -5.84 0.77 16.12
CA LYS A 546 -6.24 0.23 17.42
C LYS A 546 -6.39 1.33 18.48
N TRP A 547 -5.49 2.31 18.55
CA TRP A 547 -5.61 3.46 19.44
C TRP A 547 -6.81 4.33 19.06
N ARG A 548 -6.98 4.66 17.78
CA ARG A 548 -8.10 5.46 17.28
C ARG A 548 -9.45 4.76 17.48
N ARG A 549 -9.51 3.43 17.34
CA ARG A 549 -10.72 2.63 17.69
C ARG A 549 -11.00 2.64 19.19
N TYR A 550 -9.98 2.69 20.03
CA TYR A 550 -10.13 2.74 21.49
C TYR A 550 -10.58 4.14 21.98
N PHE A 551 -9.90 5.21 21.54
CA PHE A 551 -10.14 6.59 21.99
C PHE A 551 -11.23 7.33 21.20
N GLY A 552 -11.61 6.86 20.01
CA GLY A 552 -12.44 7.62 19.07
C GLY A 552 -13.79 8.11 19.62
N ASN A 553 -14.43 7.37 20.53
CA ASN A 553 -15.69 7.78 21.18
C ASN A 553 -15.52 8.31 22.62
N ILE A 554 -14.28 8.57 23.05
CA ILE A 554 -14.00 9.38 24.25
C ILE A 554 -13.92 10.85 23.82
N VAL A 555 -14.50 11.74 24.64
CA VAL A 555 -14.25 13.19 24.50
C VAL A 555 -12.98 13.53 25.27
N LEU A 556 -11.98 14.07 24.57
CA LEU A 556 -10.83 14.70 25.22
C LEU A 556 -11.22 16.14 25.60
N VAL A 557 -11.07 16.46 26.87
CA VAL A 557 -11.18 17.82 27.42
C VAL A 557 -9.77 18.27 27.77
N LEU A 558 -9.26 19.26 27.02
CA LEU A 558 -7.90 19.78 27.18
C LEU A 558 -7.93 21.17 27.81
N ASP A 559 -7.41 21.24 29.03
CA ASP A 559 -7.21 22.45 29.83
C ASP A 559 -5.85 23.08 29.46
N CYS A 560 -5.87 24.18 28.71
CA CYS A 560 -4.68 24.88 28.25
C CYS A 560 -4.37 26.11 29.10
N SER A 561 -3.08 26.34 29.33
CA SER A 561 -2.54 27.48 30.06
C SER A 561 -2.92 28.84 29.41
N PRO A 562 -2.83 29.97 30.15
CA PRO A 562 -3.35 31.26 29.69
C PRO A 562 -2.73 31.75 28.37
N ASP A 563 -1.43 31.52 28.17
CA ASP A 563 -0.66 32.03 27.02
C ASP A 563 -0.82 31.15 25.75
N ALA A 564 -1.70 30.15 25.78
CA ALA A 564 -1.71 29.03 24.82
C ALA A 564 -2.25 29.34 23.40
N ASN A 565 -2.59 30.58 23.05
CA ASN A 565 -3.06 30.92 21.70
C ASN A 565 -2.11 30.42 20.59
N ALA A 566 -0.79 30.44 20.84
CA ALA A 566 0.23 29.95 19.91
C ALA A 566 0.35 28.41 19.83
N THR A 567 -0.29 27.66 20.74
CA THR A 567 -0.09 26.21 20.89
C THR A 567 -1.38 25.39 20.69
N VAL A 568 -2.56 25.99 20.93
CA VAL A 568 -3.89 25.39 20.75
C VAL A 568 -4.08 24.66 19.42
N LEU A 569 -3.65 25.25 18.30
CA LEU A 569 -3.89 24.66 16.97
C LEU A 569 -3.12 23.34 16.80
N ALA A 570 -1.85 23.31 17.21
CA ALA A 570 -1.03 22.11 17.19
C ALA A 570 -1.57 21.02 18.12
N TRP A 571 -2.05 21.39 19.32
CA TRP A 571 -2.73 20.44 20.22
C TRP A 571 -4.01 19.85 19.61
N ARG A 572 -4.82 20.68 18.93
CA ARG A 572 -6.04 20.23 18.25
C ARG A 572 -5.72 19.26 17.12
N MET A 573 -4.78 19.61 16.24
CA MET A 573 -4.31 18.75 15.16
C MET A 573 -3.77 17.42 15.71
N PHE A 574 -2.84 17.47 16.66
CA PHE A 574 -2.24 16.30 17.28
C PHE A 574 -3.27 15.31 17.85
N TYR A 575 -4.15 15.75 18.74
CA TYR A 575 -5.09 14.85 19.42
C TYR A 575 -6.27 14.41 18.52
N SER A 576 -6.62 15.17 17.47
CA SER A 576 -7.67 14.79 16.50
C SER A 576 -7.35 13.51 15.70
N ARG A 577 -6.09 13.08 15.66
CA ARG A 577 -5.68 11.77 15.12
C ARG A 577 -6.29 10.59 15.89
N LEU A 578 -6.62 10.78 17.17
CA LEU A 578 -7.02 9.72 18.11
C LEU A 578 -8.46 9.90 18.62
N PHE A 579 -8.84 11.14 18.97
CA PHE A 579 -10.14 11.48 19.54
C PHE A 579 -11.00 12.16 18.47
N LYS A 580 -12.23 11.69 18.25
CA LYS A 580 -13.20 12.33 17.33
C LYS A 580 -13.65 13.71 17.83
N HIS A 581 -13.61 13.91 19.16
CA HIS A 581 -14.05 15.12 19.83
C HIS A 581 -12.95 15.60 20.80
N VAL A 582 -12.35 16.76 20.47
CA VAL A 582 -11.34 17.44 21.27
C VAL A 582 -11.87 18.83 21.63
N GLU A 583 -12.24 19.00 22.90
CA GLU A 583 -12.81 20.20 23.48
C GLU A 583 -11.69 20.95 24.21
N ILE A 584 -11.24 22.08 23.66
CA ILE A 584 -10.10 22.85 24.19
C ILE A 584 -10.61 24.08 24.94
N ARG A 585 -10.03 24.32 26.12
CA ARG A 585 -10.36 25.44 27.01
C ARG A 585 -9.09 26.19 27.36
N SER A 586 -9.19 27.51 27.51
CA SER A 586 -8.11 28.35 28.01
C SER A 586 -8.73 29.53 28.77
N ARG A 587 -7.89 30.37 29.36
CA ARG A 587 -8.32 31.59 30.04
C ARG A 587 -8.87 32.63 29.07
N GLU A 588 -8.32 32.66 27.85
CA GLU A 588 -8.76 33.55 26.77
C GLU A 588 -9.69 32.83 25.81
N SER A 589 -10.73 33.52 25.34
CA SER A 589 -11.66 33.02 24.33
C SER A 589 -11.15 33.34 22.93
N ASN A 590 -11.04 32.32 22.07
CA ASN A 590 -10.68 32.50 20.67
C ASN A 590 -11.70 31.77 19.78
N ALA A 591 -12.68 32.54 19.28
CA ALA A 591 -13.77 32.00 18.47
C ALA A 591 -13.28 31.35 17.16
N GLY A 592 -12.27 31.94 16.51
CA GLY A 592 -11.67 31.41 15.29
C GLY A 592 -10.99 30.06 15.49
N LEU A 593 -10.31 29.87 16.62
CA LEU A 593 -9.71 28.59 17.02
C LEU A 593 -10.68 27.67 17.78
N ARG A 594 -11.96 28.06 17.93
CA ARG A 594 -13.00 27.36 18.69
C ARG A 594 -12.56 27.02 20.13
N VAL A 595 -12.00 28.01 20.82
CA VAL A 595 -11.63 27.96 22.25
C VAL A 595 -12.61 28.81 23.03
N GLU A 596 -13.32 28.19 23.98
CA GLU A 596 -14.12 28.92 24.97
C GLU A 596 -13.20 29.39 26.11
N GLY A 597 -13.35 30.67 26.49
CA GLY A 597 -12.50 31.33 27.47
C GLY A 597 -13.11 31.35 28.87
N GLY A 598 -12.30 31.09 29.89
CA GLY A 598 -12.67 31.24 31.29
C GLY A 598 -11.68 30.57 32.25
N ASN A 599 -11.90 30.71 33.56
CA ASN A 599 -11.17 29.91 34.55
C ASN A 599 -11.73 28.46 34.52
N PHE A 600 -11.32 27.66 33.54
CA PHE A 600 -11.79 26.30 33.37
C PHE A 600 -11.40 25.42 34.56
N THR A 601 -12.37 24.61 35.04
CA THR A 601 -12.19 23.67 36.15
C THR A 601 -13.20 22.53 36.02
N TYR A 602 -13.31 21.67 37.04
CA TYR A 602 -14.39 20.67 37.13
C TYR A 602 -15.81 21.26 37.05
N GLN A 603 -15.97 22.56 37.30
CA GLN A 603 -17.27 23.24 37.37
C GLN A 603 -17.99 23.31 36.01
N SER A 604 -17.21 23.39 34.93
CA SER A 604 -17.67 23.52 33.54
C SER A 604 -17.74 22.18 32.78
N LEU A 605 -17.38 21.06 33.42
CA LEU A 605 -17.55 19.73 32.83
C LEU A 605 -19.01 19.30 32.56
N PRO A 606 -20.03 19.67 33.37
CA PRO A 606 -21.43 19.36 33.09
C PRO A 606 -21.89 19.79 31.69
N GLU A 607 -21.46 20.97 31.23
CA GLU A 607 -21.80 21.52 29.90
C GLU A 607 -21.20 20.68 28.77
N VAL A 608 -19.96 20.23 28.93
CA VAL A 608 -19.30 19.31 28.00
C VAL A 608 -20.02 17.95 27.98
N PHE A 609 -20.55 17.51 29.13
CA PHE A 609 -21.32 16.27 29.22
C PHE A 609 -22.70 16.36 28.53
N ASP A 610 -23.37 17.52 28.58
CA ASP A 610 -24.61 17.77 27.83
C ASP A 610 -24.37 17.95 26.32
N ARG A 611 -23.17 18.41 25.93
CA ARG A 611 -22.76 18.60 24.53
C ARG A 611 -22.48 17.29 23.79
N TYR A 612 -22.08 16.24 24.50
CA TYR A 612 -21.66 14.95 23.91
C TYR A 612 -22.32 13.71 24.54
N PRO A 613 -23.67 13.64 24.62
CA PRO A 613 -24.41 12.63 25.40
C PRO A 613 -24.31 11.17 24.88
N HIS A 614 -23.48 10.91 23.88
CA HIS A 614 -23.22 9.58 23.31
C HIS A 614 -21.75 9.15 23.40
N ALA A 615 -20.91 9.93 24.09
CA ALA A 615 -19.51 9.57 24.36
C ALA A 615 -19.39 8.44 25.40
N ASP A 616 -18.42 7.54 25.22
CA ASP A 616 -18.06 6.46 26.17
C ASP A 616 -17.69 7.01 27.56
N GLY A 617 -17.11 8.21 27.56
CA GLY A 617 -16.65 8.94 28.72
C GLY A 617 -15.80 10.14 28.34
N TYR A 618 -15.28 10.82 29.36
CA TYR A 618 -14.64 12.12 29.25
C TYR A 618 -13.27 12.06 29.91
N LEU A 619 -12.22 12.33 29.14
CA LEU A 619 -10.83 12.37 29.61
C LEU A 619 -10.43 13.84 29.82
N TYR A 620 -10.19 14.24 31.07
CA TYR A 620 -9.56 15.52 31.39
C TYR A 620 -8.05 15.36 31.30
N LEU A 621 -7.39 16.22 30.53
CA LEU A 621 -5.94 16.43 30.56
C LEU A 621 -5.62 17.91 30.62
N LYS A 622 -4.48 18.24 31.22
CA LYS A 622 -3.89 19.58 31.19
C LYS A 622 -2.71 19.64 30.22
N ASP A 623 -2.47 20.80 29.61
CA ASP A 623 -1.41 21.02 28.63
C ASP A 623 0.03 20.89 29.18
N ASP A 624 0.21 20.90 30.50
CA ASP A 624 1.48 20.66 31.18
C ASP A 624 1.81 19.18 31.41
N ALA A 625 1.12 18.27 30.72
CA ALA A 625 1.40 16.83 30.73
C ALA A 625 1.68 16.26 29.33
N VAL A 626 2.56 15.26 29.28
CA VAL A 626 2.79 14.38 28.12
C VAL A 626 2.05 13.06 28.37
N PHE A 627 1.02 12.79 27.57
CA PHE A 627 0.11 11.65 27.71
C PHE A 627 0.45 10.53 26.73
N ASN A 628 1.01 9.44 27.25
CA ASN A 628 1.46 8.28 26.47
C ASN A 628 0.29 7.32 26.26
N TYR A 629 -0.64 7.71 25.37
CA TYR A 629 -1.94 7.08 25.15
C TYR A 629 -1.89 5.57 24.87
N TRP A 630 -0.84 5.06 24.21
CA TRP A 630 -0.68 3.63 23.91
C TRP A 630 -0.68 2.74 25.17
N ASN A 631 -0.28 3.27 26.33
CA ASN A 631 -0.29 2.52 27.60
C ASN A 631 -1.71 2.35 28.20
N PHE A 632 -2.70 3.13 27.78
CA PHE A 632 -4.06 3.09 28.33
C PHE A 632 -5.00 2.15 27.56
N VAL A 633 -4.57 1.56 26.44
CA VAL A 633 -5.41 0.68 25.59
C VAL A 633 -5.90 -0.58 26.34
N THR A 634 -5.17 -0.99 27.39
CA THR A 634 -5.52 -2.08 28.31
C THR A 634 -6.38 -1.63 29.50
N SER A 635 -6.58 -0.32 29.69
CA SER A 635 -7.42 0.24 30.75
C SER A 635 -8.91 0.04 30.43
N ASN A 636 -9.75 -0.08 31.46
CA ASN A 636 -11.17 -0.30 31.28
C ASN A 636 -11.94 1.03 31.17
N LYS A 637 -12.52 1.30 29.98
CA LYS A 637 -13.33 2.51 29.71
C LYS A 637 -14.60 2.65 30.56
N ASN A 638 -15.03 1.60 31.27
CA ASN A 638 -16.17 1.64 32.19
C ASN A 638 -15.78 2.00 33.64
N LYS A 639 -14.49 2.12 33.95
CA LYS A 639 -13.97 2.45 35.29
C LYS A 639 -13.43 3.88 35.35
N LEU A 640 -13.56 4.52 36.52
CA LEU A 640 -12.90 5.80 36.80
C LEU A 640 -11.39 5.63 36.71
N TRP A 641 -10.69 6.54 36.03
CA TRP A 641 -9.22 6.60 36.04
C TRP A 641 -8.79 7.82 36.84
N SER A 642 -7.87 7.63 37.78
CA SER A 642 -7.41 8.69 38.67
C SER A 642 -5.94 8.51 39.05
N LEU A 643 -5.31 9.61 39.46
CA LEU A 643 -3.92 9.66 39.91
C LEU A 643 -3.74 9.10 41.34
N GLN A 644 -4.50 8.07 41.71
CA GLN A 644 -4.53 7.47 43.05
C GLN A 644 -3.31 6.56 43.33
N LYS A 645 -2.72 5.96 42.29
CA LYS A 645 -1.64 4.96 42.45
C LYS A 645 -0.28 5.53 42.85
N PRO A 646 0.21 6.65 42.30
CA PRO A 646 1.42 7.28 42.80
C PRO A 646 1.12 7.94 44.17
N LYS A 647 1.88 7.55 45.21
CA LYS A 647 1.72 8.09 46.57
C LYS A 647 1.98 9.60 46.68
N THR A 648 2.61 10.20 45.68
CA THR A 648 2.90 11.63 45.58
C THR A 648 1.71 12.42 45.05
N THR A 649 1.00 11.89 44.05
CA THR A 649 -0.16 12.53 43.39
C THR A 649 -1.47 12.37 44.15
N TRP A 650 -1.57 11.46 45.12
CA TRP A 650 -2.76 11.26 45.96
C TRP A 650 -2.37 11.06 47.43
N GLN A 651 -2.64 12.07 48.26
CA GLN A 651 -2.19 12.13 49.64
C GLN A 651 -3.38 12.14 50.59
N VAL A 652 -3.41 11.20 51.54
CA VAL A 652 -4.37 11.18 52.65
C VAL A 652 -3.83 12.07 53.78
N ILE A 653 -4.60 13.09 54.15
CA ILE A 653 -4.22 14.15 55.09
C ILE A 653 -5.18 14.13 56.28
N GLY A 654 -4.65 13.99 57.50
CA GLY A 654 -5.46 14.10 58.72
C GLY A 654 -5.88 15.55 58.98
N PHE A 655 -7.14 15.79 59.37
CA PHE A 655 -7.64 17.13 59.71
C PHE A 655 -6.84 17.80 60.85
N LYS A 656 -6.27 17.00 61.76
CA LYS A 656 -5.39 17.46 62.85
C LYS A 656 -3.94 17.78 62.43
N ARG A 657 -3.53 17.52 61.17
CA ARG A 657 -2.16 17.79 60.70
C ARG A 657 -1.86 19.30 60.74
N PRO A 658 -0.77 19.74 61.40
CA PRO A 658 -0.27 21.11 61.33
C PRO A 658 0.57 21.34 60.07
N GLY A 659 0.74 22.61 59.68
CA GLY A 659 1.57 23.03 58.55
C GLY A 659 1.00 24.25 57.81
N SER A 660 1.84 24.87 56.98
CA SER A 660 1.53 26.11 56.24
C SER A 660 0.91 25.91 54.85
N ALA A 661 0.72 24.66 54.41
CA ALA A 661 0.11 24.37 53.11
C ALA A 661 -1.35 24.87 53.04
N TRP A 662 -1.76 25.46 51.92
CA TRP A 662 -3.06 26.12 51.78
C TRP A 662 -4.27 25.24 52.16
N TYR A 663 -4.21 23.94 51.85
CA TYR A 663 -5.27 22.98 52.17
C TYR A 663 -5.36 22.62 53.67
N LEU A 664 -4.40 23.05 54.50
CA LEU A 664 -4.42 22.87 55.95
C LEU A 664 -5.14 24.00 56.69
N ALA A 665 -5.50 25.09 56.01
CA ALA A 665 -6.21 26.23 56.57
C ALA A 665 -7.58 25.85 57.15
N SER A 666 -7.95 26.47 58.28
CA SER A 666 -9.17 26.15 59.03
C SER A 666 -10.46 26.38 58.22
N SER A 667 -10.47 27.37 57.33
CA SER A 667 -11.56 27.61 56.37
C SER A 667 -11.74 26.44 55.41
N VAL A 668 -10.67 26.02 54.73
CA VAL A 668 -10.68 24.90 53.77
C VAL A 668 -11.08 23.59 54.47
N LYS A 669 -10.53 23.32 55.67
CA LYS A 669 -10.94 22.16 56.50
C LYS A 669 -12.43 22.20 56.87
N LYS A 670 -13.03 23.38 57.06
CA LYS A 670 -14.47 23.57 57.30
C LYS A 670 -15.29 23.30 56.03
N SER A 671 -14.86 23.81 54.87
CA SER A 671 -15.51 23.55 53.57
C SER A 671 -15.53 22.07 53.21
N ILE A 672 -14.42 21.34 53.37
CA ILE A 672 -14.38 19.88 53.12
C ILE A 672 -15.39 19.14 54.01
N LYS A 673 -15.46 19.47 55.30
CA LYS A 673 -16.43 18.84 56.23
C LYS A 673 -17.87 19.24 55.93
N ALA A 674 -18.12 20.43 55.39
CA ALA A 674 -19.44 20.82 54.90
C ALA A 674 -19.83 20.02 53.64
N ALA A 675 -18.89 19.81 52.70
CA ALA A 675 -19.14 19.07 51.48
C ALA A 675 -19.50 17.60 51.73
N VAL A 676 -18.74 16.91 52.60
CA VAL A 676 -19.05 15.52 52.99
C VAL A 676 -20.44 15.41 53.64
N ARG A 677 -20.85 16.41 54.44
CA ARG A 677 -22.20 16.48 55.03
C ARG A 677 -23.31 16.84 54.04
N SER A 678 -22.98 17.37 52.87
CA SER A 678 -23.93 17.70 51.79
C SER A 678 -24.10 16.58 50.76
N LEU A 679 -23.36 15.47 50.89
CA LEU A 679 -23.50 14.31 50.01
C LEU A 679 -24.88 13.62 50.19
N SER A 680 -25.43 13.09 49.10
CA SER A 680 -26.62 12.22 49.17
C SER A 680 -26.32 10.95 50.00
N PRO A 681 -27.34 10.27 50.58
CA PRO A 681 -27.11 9.06 51.37
C PRO A 681 -26.32 7.96 50.65
N LYS A 682 -26.59 7.76 49.34
CA LYS A 682 -25.83 6.87 48.44
C LYS A 682 -24.35 7.27 48.39
N MET A 683 -24.07 8.55 48.15
CA MET A 683 -22.72 9.08 47.98
C MET A 683 -21.93 9.10 49.30
N LEU A 684 -22.57 9.47 50.41
CA LEU A 684 -21.96 9.43 51.74
C LEU A 684 -21.63 8.00 52.16
N ALA A 685 -22.50 7.03 51.85
CA ALA A 685 -22.25 5.61 52.08
C ALA A 685 -21.13 5.05 51.19
N ASN A 686 -20.91 5.58 49.99
CA ASN A 686 -19.75 5.25 49.16
C ASN A 686 -18.45 5.86 49.71
N TYR A 687 -18.46 7.16 50.02
CA TYR A 687 -17.32 7.88 50.61
C TYR A 687 -16.81 7.19 51.89
N ARG A 688 -17.72 6.81 52.79
CA ARG A 688 -17.41 6.14 54.06
C ARG A 688 -16.92 4.69 53.94
N LYS A 689 -16.93 4.08 52.74
CA LYS A 689 -16.22 2.80 52.48
C LYS A 689 -14.71 2.99 52.32
N SER A 690 -14.21 4.22 52.26
CA SER A 690 -12.81 4.50 51.90
C SER A 690 -12.21 5.77 52.52
N MET A 691 -12.96 6.52 53.32
CA MET A 691 -12.48 7.64 54.13
C MET A 691 -13.23 7.71 55.46
N ASP A 692 -12.53 8.12 56.53
CA ASP A 692 -13.10 8.35 57.86
C ASP A 692 -13.42 9.85 58.08
N ASP A 693 -14.04 10.21 59.22
CA ASP A 693 -14.35 11.60 59.55
C ASP A 693 -13.10 12.41 60.06
N MET A 694 -11.91 11.79 60.04
CA MET A 694 -10.64 12.28 60.58
C MET A 694 -9.60 12.65 59.50
N HIS A 695 -9.77 12.18 58.28
CA HIS A 695 -8.88 12.41 57.14
C HIS A 695 -9.62 12.95 55.91
N PHE A 696 -8.86 13.45 54.93
CA PHE A 696 -9.33 13.84 53.60
C PHE A 696 -8.24 13.57 52.55
N VAL A 697 -8.56 13.68 51.26
CA VAL A 697 -7.57 13.57 50.18
C VAL A 697 -7.20 14.94 49.63
N VAL A 698 -5.92 15.12 49.33
CA VAL A 698 -5.42 16.10 48.36
C VAL A 698 -4.84 15.33 47.17
N SER A 699 -5.23 15.68 45.94
CA SER A 699 -4.69 15.04 44.74
C SER A 699 -4.47 16.04 43.62
N SER A 700 -3.34 15.94 42.90
CA SER A 700 -3.04 16.83 41.77
C SER A 700 -3.94 16.48 40.58
N SER A 701 -5.11 17.12 40.53
CA SER A 701 -6.28 16.69 39.75
C SER A 701 -6.27 17.22 38.31
N ASP A 702 -5.11 17.09 37.65
CA ASP A 702 -4.81 17.58 36.30
C ASP A 702 -4.91 16.49 35.21
N SER A 703 -5.16 15.24 35.58
CA SER A 703 -5.50 14.16 34.65
C SER A 703 -6.42 13.12 35.30
N PHE A 704 -7.59 12.90 34.71
CA PHE A 704 -8.58 11.91 35.17
C PHE A 704 -9.57 11.56 34.06
N TYR A 705 -10.26 10.42 34.19
CA TYR A 705 -11.29 10.00 33.24
C TYR A 705 -12.59 9.57 33.93
N ILE A 706 -13.71 10.03 33.38
CA ILE A 706 -15.07 9.79 33.86
C ILE A 706 -15.84 8.98 32.79
N PRO A 707 -16.08 7.68 33.00
CA PRO A 707 -17.00 6.89 32.18
C PRO A 707 -18.40 7.49 32.15
N HIS A 708 -19.11 7.34 31.03
CA HIS A 708 -20.47 7.86 30.84
C HIS A 708 -21.41 7.55 32.02
N ARG A 709 -21.38 6.32 32.54
CA ARG A 709 -22.26 5.88 33.65
C ARG A 709 -22.13 6.68 34.96
N TYR A 710 -21.06 7.45 35.14
CA TYR A 710 -20.85 8.30 36.32
C TYR A 710 -21.18 9.78 36.08
N VAL A 711 -21.54 10.18 34.85
CA VAL A 711 -21.87 11.58 34.49
C VAL A 711 -22.94 12.17 35.40
N SER A 712 -24.05 11.46 35.64
CA SER A 712 -25.16 11.97 36.44
C SER A 712 -24.80 12.12 37.92
N ASP A 713 -24.05 11.17 38.49
CA ASP A 713 -23.55 11.29 39.86
C ASP A 713 -22.53 12.45 39.97
N PHE A 714 -21.66 12.66 38.98
CA PHE A 714 -20.72 13.79 38.94
C PHE A 714 -21.44 15.13 38.85
N LYS A 715 -22.44 15.27 37.96
CA LYS A 715 -23.25 16.51 37.84
C LYS A 715 -23.95 16.89 39.14
N ALA A 716 -24.43 15.92 39.92
CA ALA A 716 -25.02 16.18 41.23
C ALA A 716 -23.99 16.63 42.30
N LEU A 717 -22.70 16.32 42.11
CA LEU A 717 -21.62 16.70 43.02
C LEU A 717 -21.04 18.10 42.73
N VAL A 718 -21.01 18.54 41.46
CA VAL A 718 -20.44 19.84 41.06
C VAL A 718 -21.01 21.02 41.87
N PRO A 719 -22.33 21.20 42.06
CA PRO A 719 -22.89 22.31 42.83
C PRO A 719 -22.42 22.37 44.29
N ILE A 720 -22.09 21.22 44.90
CA ILE A 720 -21.56 21.15 46.27
C ILE A 720 -20.13 21.71 46.29
N GLY A 721 -19.31 21.37 45.30
CA GLY A 721 -17.96 21.91 45.14
C GLY A 721 -17.95 23.42 44.90
N VAL A 722 -18.81 23.90 43.99
CA VAL A 722 -18.99 25.32 43.67
C VAL A 722 -19.40 26.11 44.92
N LYS A 723 -20.48 25.69 45.59
CA LYS A 723 -21.06 26.39 46.76
C LYS A 723 -20.11 26.50 47.97
N LEU A 724 -19.09 25.65 48.02
CA LEU A 724 -18.13 25.57 49.13
C LEU A 724 -16.70 25.97 48.72
N GLU A 725 -16.56 26.56 47.53
CA GLU A 725 -15.30 27.05 46.95
C GLU A 725 -14.18 25.99 46.94
N LEU A 726 -14.54 24.73 46.75
CA LEU A 726 -13.57 23.65 46.73
C LEU A 726 -12.71 23.74 45.46
N ARG A 727 -11.40 23.92 45.65
CA ARG A 727 -10.40 23.79 44.59
C ARG A 727 -10.41 22.39 43.96
N PRO A 728 -10.02 22.24 42.67
CA PRO A 728 -10.02 20.95 41.98
C PRO A 728 -9.28 19.84 42.74
N GLU A 729 -8.16 20.17 43.39
CA GLU A 729 -7.32 19.21 44.12
C GLU A 729 -7.97 18.62 45.39
N LEU A 730 -9.13 19.13 45.77
CA LEU A 730 -9.98 18.63 46.86
C LEU A 730 -11.33 18.13 46.32
N ALA A 731 -11.90 18.83 45.34
CA ALA A 731 -13.20 18.51 44.75
C ALA A 731 -13.17 17.17 43.99
N ILE A 732 -12.26 17.00 43.03
CA ILE A 732 -12.17 15.78 42.21
C ILE A 732 -11.97 14.51 43.06
N PRO A 733 -11.00 14.42 43.99
CA PRO A 733 -10.84 13.20 44.79
C PRO A 733 -12.01 12.96 45.74
N LEU A 734 -12.67 14.00 46.26
CA LEU A 734 -13.91 13.87 47.04
C LEU A 734 -15.05 13.32 46.18
N PHE A 735 -15.21 13.84 44.96
CA PHE A 735 -16.24 13.40 44.02
C PHE A 735 -16.03 11.93 43.61
N PHE A 736 -14.79 11.55 43.29
CA PHE A 736 -14.47 10.16 42.92
C PHE A 736 -14.80 9.19 44.06
N LEU A 737 -14.40 9.51 45.30
CA LEU A 737 -14.74 8.71 46.50
C LEU A 737 -16.25 8.67 46.80
N ALA A 738 -16.98 9.75 46.48
CA ALA A 738 -18.43 9.82 46.64
C ALA A 738 -19.18 9.00 45.57
N MET A 739 -18.64 8.91 44.35
CA MET A 739 -19.20 8.09 43.27
C MET A 739 -18.97 6.60 43.51
N GLU A 740 -17.75 6.18 43.88
CA GLU A 740 -17.32 4.79 43.84
C GLU A 740 -16.12 4.53 44.78
N LYS A 741 -15.93 3.28 45.27
CA LYS A 741 -14.77 2.95 46.11
C LYS A 741 -13.49 2.81 45.24
N PRO A 742 -12.29 3.19 45.73
CA PRO A 742 -11.08 3.14 44.91
C PRO A 742 -10.66 1.75 44.42
N ALA A 743 -11.04 0.69 45.13
CA ALA A 743 -10.83 -0.69 44.69
C ALA A 743 -11.61 -1.05 43.39
N SER A 744 -12.61 -0.26 43.00
CA SER A 744 -13.37 -0.42 41.76
C SER A 744 -12.82 0.43 40.60
N TYR A 745 -11.89 1.37 40.86
CA TYR A 745 -11.24 2.19 39.83
C TYR A 745 -10.41 1.30 38.88
N ASP A 746 -9.92 1.89 37.78
CA ASP A 746 -9.02 1.15 36.89
C ASP A 746 -7.65 0.93 37.54
N SER A 747 -7.08 -0.25 37.32
CA SER A 747 -5.80 -0.64 37.93
C SER A 747 -4.60 -0.32 37.05
N GLU A 748 -4.77 -0.13 35.75
CA GLU A 748 -3.67 0.10 34.82
C GLU A 748 -3.58 1.57 34.40
N ALA A 749 -4.70 2.26 34.24
CA ALA A 749 -4.71 3.70 33.97
C ALA A 749 -3.92 4.49 35.03
N PHE A 750 -3.05 5.40 34.56
CA PHE A 750 -2.17 6.24 35.39
C PHE A 750 -1.26 5.48 36.39
N LYS A 751 -1.03 4.17 36.20
CA LYS A 751 -0.20 3.32 37.06
C LYS A 751 1.27 3.76 37.14
N TYR A 752 1.81 4.35 36.08
CA TYR A 752 3.20 4.84 36.02
C TYR A 752 3.28 6.32 35.61
N VAL A 753 3.11 7.23 36.57
CA VAL A 753 3.39 8.66 36.39
C VAL A 753 4.89 8.93 36.57
N ALA A 754 5.39 10.01 35.97
CA ALA A 754 6.66 10.65 36.31
C ALA A 754 6.39 12.11 36.68
N GLU A 755 6.63 12.46 37.94
CA GLU A 755 6.64 13.85 38.39
C GLU A 755 8.05 14.43 38.26
N THR A 756 8.17 15.54 37.54
CA THR A 756 9.42 16.28 37.32
C THR A 756 9.57 17.37 38.38
N SER A 757 10.80 17.87 38.59
CA SER A 757 11.03 19.06 39.39
C SER A 757 11.37 20.24 38.47
N VAL A 758 10.87 21.43 38.81
CA VAL A 758 10.98 22.67 38.00
C VAL A 758 12.44 23.07 37.68
N ARG A 759 13.42 22.50 38.38
CA ARG A 759 14.86 22.75 38.19
C ARG A 759 15.57 21.75 37.25
N ARG A 760 14.87 20.81 36.61
CA ARG A 760 15.47 19.83 35.68
C ARG A 760 14.63 19.67 34.43
N ASP A 761 15.29 19.42 33.30
CA ASP A 761 14.64 19.22 32.01
C ASP A 761 13.66 18.02 32.06
N PRO A 762 12.36 18.20 31.79
CA PRO A 762 11.36 17.13 31.78
C PRO A 762 11.70 15.95 30.85
N ALA A 763 12.44 16.18 29.75
CA ALA A 763 12.81 15.13 28.80
C ALA A 763 13.68 14.04 29.45
N VAL A 764 14.48 14.37 30.47
CA VAL A 764 15.32 13.40 31.21
C VAL A 764 14.47 12.33 31.90
N PHE A 765 13.24 12.68 32.32
CA PHE A 765 12.31 11.78 33.01
C PHE A 765 11.38 11.00 32.07
N TYR A 766 11.35 11.36 30.78
CA TYR A 766 10.49 10.73 29.79
C TYR A 766 10.95 9.30 29.45
N ARG A 767 10.02 8.34 29.48
CA ARG A 767 10.21 6.95 29.01
C ARG A 767 8.89 6.44 28.45
N LYS A 768 8.90 5.66 27.36
CA LYS A 768 7.68 5.16 26.69
C LYS A 768 6.76 4.29 27.57
N SER A 769 7.28 3.72 28.66
CA SER A 769 6.53 2.95 29.67
C SER A 769 5.85 3.78 30.76
N LYS A 770 6.08 5.10 30.80
CA LYS A 770 5.28 6.02 31.62
C LYS A 770 3.94 6.25 30.95
N HIS A 771 2.88 6.36 31.75
CA HIS A 771 1.54 6.76 31.31
C HIS A 771 1.45 8.27 31.13
N LEU A 772 2.09 9.03 32.03
CA LEU A 772 2.01 10.48 32.11
C LEU A 772 3.36 11.03 32.60
N VAL A 773 3.86 12.10 31.97
CA VAL A 773 5.08 12.82 32.39
C VAL A 773 4.73 14.30 32.55
N ARG A 774 4.95 14.86 33.74
CA ARG A 774 4.46 16.19 34.14
C ARG A 774 5.21 16.76 35.36
N PRO A 775 5.24 18.08 35.60
CA PRO A 775 4.94 19.12 34.64
C PRO A 775 5.98 19.16 33.51
N TRP A 776 5.49 19.32 32.29
CA TRP A 776 6.23 19.71 31.11
C TRP A 776 5.32 20.69 30.38
N SER A 777 5.53 22.00 30.55
CA SER A 777 4.76 23.04 29.85
C SER A 777 5.35 23.34 28.47
N ALA A 778 4.58 23.99 27.59
CA ALA A 778 5.02 24.38 26.24
C ALA A 778 4.44 25.75 25.90
N ARG A 779 5.32 26.74 25.72
CA ARG A 779 5.00 28.15 25.52
C ARG A 779 5.02 28.57 24.04
N ASN A 780 5.58 27.73 23.18
CA ASN A 780 5.76 27.97 21.75
C ASN A 780 5.72 26.65 20.97
N VAL A 781 5.63 26.72 19.64
CA VAL A 781 5.52 25.54 18.77
C VAL A 781 6.76 24.63 18.86
N SER A 782 7.97 25.18 19.04
CA SER A 782 9.20 24.40 19.18
C SER A 782 9.16 23.49 20.42
N GLU A 783 8.61 23.96 21.53
CA GLU A 783 8.39 23.15 22.74
C GLU A 783 7.31 22.07 22.57
N ILE A 784 6.36 22.24 21.63
CA ILE A 784 5.41 21.18 21.25
C ILE A 784 6.12 20.14 20.37
N VAL A 785 6.85 20.59 19.34
CA VAL A 785 7.70 19.74 18.46
C VAL A 785 8.63 18.87 19.30
N ARG A 786 9.26 19.44 20.34
CA ARG A 786 10.12 18.73 21.29
C ARG A 786 9.40 17.59 22.04
N ARG A 787 8.10 17.72 22.32
CA ARG A 787 7.27 16.66 22.92
C ARG A 787 6.77 15.65 21.91
N ILE A 788 6.36 16.09 20.71
CA ILE A 788 5.92 15.18 19.64
C ILE A 788 7.09 14.25 19.26
N ARG A 789 8.33 14.78 19.23
CA ARG A 789 9.58 14.01 19.09
C ARG A 789 9.92 13.09 20.28
N ALA A 790 9.39 13.35 21.47
CA ALA A 790 9.48 12.39 22.59
C ALA A 790 8.41 11.30 22.46
N LEU A 791 7.19 11.69 22.07
CA LEU A 791 6.06 10.79 21.84
C LEU A 791 6.29 9.87 20.63
N SER A 792 7.09 10.26 19.64
CA SER A 792 7.46 9.39 18.51
C SER A 792 8.30 8.16 18.88
N ILE A 793 8.84 8.12 20.11
CA ILE A 793 9.46 6.92 20.70
C ILE A 793 8.39 5.84 21.04
N GLY A 794 7.10 6.18 20.95
CA GLY A 794 5.94 5.29 21.14
C GLY A 794 4.91 5.28 20.00
N ASP A 795 4.75 6.38 19.26
CA ASP A 795 4.01 6.45 17.97
C ASP A 795 4.92 7.01 16.87
N PRO A 796 5.72 6.19 16.17
CA PRO A 796 6.71 6.70 15.21
C PRO A 796 6.11 7.45 14.01
N LEU A 797 4.83 7.25 13.69
CA LEU A 797 4.08 8.06 12.72
C LEU A 797 4.01 9.56 13.10
N LEU A 798 4.37 9.92 14.33
CA LEU A 798 4.56 11.31 14.74
C LEU A 798 5.80 11.97 14.13
N VAL A 799 6.74 11.22 13.55
CA VAL A 799 7.88 11.79 12.80
C VAL A 799 7.39 12.41 11.48
N GLU A 800 6.36 11.86 10.84
CA GLU A 800 5.76 12.39 9.61
C GLU A 800 4.98 13.71 9.81
N ILE A 801 4.84 14.15 11.07
CA ILE A 801 4.03 15.31 11.50
C ILE A 801 4.93 16.46 12.02
N LEU A 802 6.25 16.29 11.95
CA LEU A 802 7.28 17.20 12.50
C LEU A 802 8.07 17.97 11.44
#